data_AF-A0A4T0TR22-F1
#
_entry.id   AF-A0A4T0TR22-F1
#
_cell.length_a   1.000
_cell.length_b   1.000
_cell.length_c   1.000
_cell.angle_alpha   90.00
_cell.angle_beta   90.00
_cell.angle_gamma   90.00
#
_symmetry.space_group_name_H-M   'P 1'
#
loop_
_entity.id
_entity.type
_entity.pdbx_description
1 polymer ?
#
loop_
_entity_poly.entity_id
_entity_poly.type
_entity_poly.pdbx_seq_one_letter_code
_entity_poly.pdbx_strand_id
1 'polypeptide(L)'
;MRCNKDNNGNQLPQSAQLRITSRKPKANTNDRAIIDFNPAILYSLTWWLGSKLTRFTDNLLGQKSRLERGLDEHPDETQQPQEPIETAPEWIVNTQQTSTPFGILNPDLKSYLRDMDKRLTNASQDDSEEYSMMIEATLSEMSSHELALSTDPECALMVEHMLKRVGDFEKRVFADALMGQINAVISNSFGSHVIETLLETSKGTIMRESNGDIAQPPNQDPESVGQLRTFTTLLNDLVEEILPFVGDLILNQNATYPIRYLLHLLSGDTSENVLKRSKKSKSWLNRNDNFDAVNEQQYEDEEYRPPKHFKELFNRLRKALFDSFSSSAEIRAFGVSDHGAPVLQLLLQYERNNGENDKTDSFLDSWLDGLIAQLQSSEETKQSGHITTTLLDTTASHTTETAIECASSSVFEEIWKLYFTAKGGTRCMKHPVGNFVYAKALARLGTDENLNEEFVNAQLNETISLIRESGSKLIKTGRSGPLLAISDVVVARNVFKDEVLSMIMHCFGLSTTSTAQAKHIIPCILEMKRWKSYRRFHKETFENDEADEESSGDERKTNKKKKKDSGDDDIYTVPGAQLIQSIYQYGSPLNDKIIESVINLDTDKLLEICGSSSASRIIDGLIESDNIAFKYKHKLRLKLVGNYHLMADMRVGSRVAEKIYETSDGYFREKIANSLIEHEDYLAGSPYGKYLSRKVDLSLFRRRYDDWKEKTAQEIKNAGLNKINNIKKAPRVFNGKLANEMLSINQSEDKRGSKSSKKRKNASNEDTTSGETEDKADTRTRQEKREEKRQRKYEK
;
A
#
# COMPACT_ATOMS: atom_id res chain seq x y z
N MET A 1 -58.47 -71.99 -34.99
CA MET A 1 -57.64 -73.01 -35.67
C MET A 1 -56.19 -72.54 -35.65
N ARG A 2 -55.30 -73.39 -35.10
CA ARG A 2 -53.81 -73.45 -35.24
C ARG A 2 -53.02 -72.14 -35.00
N CYS A 3 -52.32 -72.00 -33.87
CA CYS A 3 -51.03 -72.61 -33.47
C CYS A 3 -49.81 -72.18 -34.29
N ASN A 4 -48.78 -71.71 -33.55
CA ASN A 4 -47.33 -71.92 -33.72
C ASN A 4 -46.68 -71.16 -34.90
N LYS A 5 -45.52 -70.49 -34.78
CA LYS A 5 -44.24 -70.94 -34.20
C LYS A 5 -43.12 -69.92 -34.56
N ASP A 6 -42.04 -69.99 -33.78
CA ASP A 6 -40.62 -69.86 -34.15
C ASP A 6 -39.96 -68.52 -34.55
N ASN A 7 -39.09 -68.09 -33.62
CA ASN A 7 -37.63 -67.88 -33.72
C ASN A 7 -36.95 -66.79 -34.61
N ASN A 8 -35.90 -66.25 -33.96
CA ASN A 8 -34.65 -65.66 -34.45
C ASN A 8 -34.57 -64.16 -34.74
N GLY A 9 -33.76 -63.48 -33.91
CA GLY A 9 -32.45 -63.02 -34.38
C GLY A 9 -32.27 -61.54 -34.75
N ASN A 10 -31.61 -60.82 -33.82
CA ASN A 10 -30.62 -59.75 -34.02
C ASN A 10 -31.00 -58.30 -34.39
N GLN A 11 -30.34 -57.42 -33.61
CA GLN A 11 -29.85 -56.06 -33.88
C GLN A 11 -30.80 -54.83 -33.75
N LEU A 12 -30.50 -54.06 -32.68
CA LEU A 12 -30.45 -52.59 -32.48
C LEU A 12 -30.72 -51.65 -33.69
N PRO A 13 -30.98 -50.33 -33.51
CA PRO A 13 -31.42 -49.56 -32.33
C PRO A 13 -32.45 -48.42 -32.64
N GLN A 14 -32.71 -47.58 -31.62
CA GLN A 14 -33.05 -46.13 -31.67
C GLN A 14 -34.50 -45.62 -31.62
N SER A 15 -34.60 -44.50 -30.89
CA SER A 15 -35.61 -43.42 -30.87
C SER A 15 -36.96 -43.75 -30.21
N ALA A 16 -37.24 -43.26 -28.99
CA ALA A 16 -37.54 -41.87 -28.59
C ALA A 16 -38.90 -41.37 -29.10
N GLN A 17 -39.79 -41.07 -28.14
CA GLN A 17 -40.96 -40.17 -28.13
C GLN A 17 -41.89 -40.68 -27.01
N LEU A 18 -42.63 -39.92 -26.22
CA LEU A 18 -42.81 -38.49 -25.99
C LEU A 18 -43.69 -38.39 -24.71
N ARG A 19 -43.41 -37.37 -23.91
CA ARG A 19 -44.26 -36.70 -22.90
C ARG A 19 -45.70 -37.20 -22.70
N ILE A 20 -46.10 -37.39 -21.44
CA ILE A 20 -47.41 -36.92 -20.94
C ILE A 20 -47.26 -36.36 -19.51
N THR A 21 -47.71 -35.12 -19.35
CA THR A 21 -47.97 -34.38 -18.12
C THR A 21 -49.23 -34.89 -17.40
N SER A 22 -49.29 -34.94 -16.07
CA SER A 22 -50.53 -34.67 -15.35
C SER A 22 -50.31 -34.40 -13.84
N ARG A 23 -51.36 -33.91 -13.19
CA ARG A 23 -51.41 -33.06 -11.98
C ARG A 23 -51.55 -33.88 -10.68
N LYS A 24 -51.03 -33.29 -9.57
CA LYS A 24 -51.52 -33.16 -8.16
C LYS A 24 -52.36 -34.31 -7.54
N PRO A 25 -52.19 -34.68 -6.24
CA PRO A 25 -52.69 -33.85 -5.12
C PRO A 25 -52.02 -34.03 -3.72
N LYS A 26 -52.60 -33.31 -2.74
CA LYS A 26 -52.26 -33.21 -1.29
C LYS A 26 -52.60 -34.49 -0.50
N ALA A 27 -51.85 -34.79 0.57
CA ALA A 27 -52.32 -34.89 1.97
C ALA A 27 -51.26 -35.53 2.92
N ASN A 28 -51.32 -35.11 4.18
CA ASN A 28 -50.60 -35.57 5.39
C ASN A 28 -50.38 -37.09 5.50
N THR A 29 -49.25 -37.51 6.09
CA THR A 29 -49.13 -37.96 7.50
C THR A 29 -47.69 -38.36 7.83
N ASN A 30 -47.35 -38.27 9.12
CA ASN A 30 -46.12 -38.71 9.76
C ASN A 30 -45.63 -40.08 9.29
N ASP A 31 -44.34 -40.18 8.95
CA ASP A 31 -43.55 -41.34 9.30
C ASP A 31 -42.08 -40.96 9.51
N ARG A 32 -41.52 -41.46 10.62
CA ARG A 32 -40.14 -41.27 11.06
C ARG A 32 -39.21 -42.02 10.11
N ALA A 33 -38.35 -41.30 9.40
CA ALA A 33 -37.16 -41.87 8.78
C ALA A 33 -35.99 -41.74 9.76
N ILE A 34 -35.48 -42.90 10.19
CA ILE A 34 -34.22 -43.08 10.91
C ILE A 34 -33.10 -42.62 9.96
N ILE A 35 -32.33 -41.62 10.38
CA ILE A 35 -31.09 -41.20 9.70
C ILE A 35 -29.95 -41.69 10.59
N ASP A 36 -29.14 -42.61 10.06
CA ASP A 36 -27.87 -43.01 10.65
C ASP A 36 -26.94 -41.79 10.71
N PHE A 37 -26.61 -41.35 11.93
CA PHE A 37 -25.67 -40.26 12.18
C PHE A 37 -24.26 -40.80 12.34
N ASN A 38 -23.32 -40.24 11.57
CA ASN A 38 -21.89 -40.50 11.70
C ASN A 38 -21.34 -39.90 13.03
N PRO A 39 -20.80 -40.72 13.95
CA PRO A 39 -20.36 -40.28 15.28
C PRO A 39 -19.20 -39.25 15.28
N ALA A 40 -18.47 -39.09 14.16
CA ALA A 40 -17.39 -38.11 14.03
C ALA A 40 -17.88 -36.65 13.97
N ILE A 41 -19.13 -36.42 13.53
CA ILE A 41 -19.70 -35.06 13.42
C ILE A 41 -20.23 -34.58 14.79
N LEU A 42 -20.66 -35.49 15.66
CA LEU A 42 -21.09 -35.16 17.02
C LEU A 42 -19.92 -34.81 17.94
N TYR A 43 -18.76 -35.46 17.77
CA TYR A 43 -17.55 -35.14 18.55
C TYR A 43 -16.96 -33.76 18.22
N SER A 44 -17.01 -33.34 16.95
CA SER A 44 -16.53 -32.03 16.52
C SER A 44 -17.46 -30.88 16.93
N LEU A 45 -18.78 -31.09 16.90
CA LEU A 45 -19.74 -30.09 17.40
C LEU A 45 -19.73 -29.94 18.92
N THR A 46 -19.56 -31.04 19.66
CA THR A 46 -19.51 -31.01 21.14
C THR A 46 -18.21 -30.39 21.65
N TRP A 47 -17.08 -30.61 20.98
CA TRP A 47 -15.82 -29.94 21.28
C TRP A 47 -15.85 -28.44 20.95
N TRP A 48 -16.42 -28.06 19.79
CA TRP A 48 -16.56 -26.66 19.39
C TRP A 48 -17.52 -25.87 20.31
N LEU A 49 -18.68 -26.45 20.67
CA LEU A 49 -19.62 -25.84 21.63
C LEU A 49 -19.04 -25.80 23.05
N GLY A 50 -18.29 -26.82 23.45
CA GLY A 50 -17.57 -26.88 24.73
C GLY A 50 -16.55 -25.74 24.87
N SER A 51 -15.72 -25.52 23.84
CA SER A 51 -14.70 -24.45 23.83
C SER A 51 -15.28 -23.03 23.87
N LYS A 52 -16.48 -22.85 23.33
CA LYS A 52 -17.19 -21.55 23.35
C LYS A 52 -17.85 -21.27 24.69
N LEU A 53 -18.32 -22.31 25.40
CA LEU A 53 -18.90 -22.16 26.73
C LEU A 53 -17.83 -21.81 27.77
N THR A 54 -16.66 -22.46 27.75
CA THR A 54 -15.55 -22.16 28.67
C THR A 54 -15.02 -20.73 28.51
N ARG A 55 -14.86 -20.25 27.27
CA ARG A 55 -14.44 -18.85 27.01
C ARG A 55 -15.48 -17.80 27.44
N PHE A 56 -16.76 -18.18 27.53
CA PHE A 56 -17.83 -17.29 27.99
C PHE A 56 -17.92 -17.29 29.53
N THR A 57 -17.71 -18.44 30.17
CA THR A 57 -17.66 -18.54 31.65
C THR A 57 -16.43 -17.86 32.24
N ASP A 58 -15.28 -17.93 31.59
CA ASP A 58 -14.04 -17.26 32.06
C ASP A 58 -14.14 -15.73 31.98
N ASN A 59 -14.82 -15.19 30.96
CA ASN A 59 -15.08 -13.76 30.86
C ASN A 59 -16.10 -13.25 31.91
N LEU A 60 -17.08 -14.07 32.28
CA LEU A 60 -18.06 -13.76 33.32
C LEU A 60 -17.45 -13.82 34.73
N LEU A 61 -16.56 -14.79 35.00
CA LEU A 61 -15.81 -14.88 36.25
C LEU A 61 -14.79 -13.74 36.39
N GLY A 62 -14.15 -13.35 35.29
CA GLY A 62 -13.25 -12.18 35.25
C GLY A 62 -13.96 -10.86 35.55
N GLN A 63 -15.19 -10.67 35.05
CA GLN A 63 -15.98 -9.47 35.34
C GLN A 63 -16.49 -9.42 36.78
N LYS A 64 -16.81 -10.56 37.40
CA LYS A 64 -17.29 -10.63 38.79
C LYS A 64 -16.18 -10.28 39.79
N SER A 65 -14.94 -10.71 39.54
CA SER A 65 -13.76 -10.37 40.37
C SER A 65 -13.36 -8.88 40.34
N ARG A 66 -13.86 -8.13 39.35
CA ARG A 66 -13.62 -6.68 39.18
C ARG A 66 -14.67 -5.82 39.89
N LEU A 67 -15.84 -6.39 40.22
CA LEU A 67 -16.95 -5.67 40.85
C LEU A 67 -16.96 -5.79 42.39
N GLU A 68 -16.28 -6.78 42.97
CA GLU A 68 -16.25 -7.03 44.42
C GLU A 68 -15.11 -6.32 45.17
N ARG A 69 -14.33 -5.44 44.51
CA ARG A 69 -13.10 -4.84 45.07
C ARG A 69 -13.18 -3.34 45.41
N GLY A 70 -14.37 -2.78 45.56
CA GLY A 70 -14.54 -1.42 46.04
C GLY A 70 -15.55 -1.39 47.18
N LEU A 71 -15.06 -1.29 48.42
CA LEU A 71 -15.70 -0.73 49.62
C LEU A 71 -14.80 -1.08 50.83
N ASP A 72 -14.01 -0.11 51.32
CA ASP A 72 -13.84 0.25 52.76
C ASP A 72 -12.59 1.13 53.01
N GLU A 73 -12.70 1.97 54.04
CA GLU A 73 -12.04 3.26 54.30
C GLU A 73 -10.65 3.22 55.01
N HIS A 74 -9.95 4.37 54.95
CA HIS A 74 -8.65 4.84 55.52
C HIS A 74 -8.53 4.88 57.08
N PRO A 75 -7.41 5.32 57.73
CA PRO A 75 -6.00 5.56 57.29
C PRO A 75 -4.91 4.97 58.25
N ASP A 76 -3.64 4.91 57.82
CA ASP A 76 -2.47 5.66 58.37
C ASP A 76 -1.11 4.94 58.18
N GLU A 77 -0.07 5.76 58.09
CA GLU A 77 1.38 5.50 58.12
C GLU A 77 2.14 5.06 56.84
N THR A 78 3.14 5.90 56.56
CA THR A 78 4.06 5.97 55.42
C THR A 78 4.97 4.77 55.25
N GLN A 79 4.80 4.02 54.15
CA GLN A 79 5.87 3.28 53.47
C GLN A 79 5.67 3.35 51.95
N GLN A 80 6.71 3.70 51.20
CA GLN A 80 6.69 3.70 49.74
C GLN A 80 6.45 2.26 49.23
N PRO A 81 5.46 2.00 48.35
CA PRO A 81 5.26 0.68 47.79
C PRO A 81 6.35 0.38 46.76
N GLN A 82 7.09 -0.71 46.96
CA GLN A 82 7.79 -1.40 45.87
C GLN A 82 6.74 -1.84 44.85
N GLU A 83 6.94 -1.49 43.58
CA GLU A 83 6.08 -2.00 42.51
C GLU A 83 6.12 -3.54 42.49
N PRO A 84 4.97 -4.22 42.32
CA PRO A 84 4.98 -5.65 42.12
C PRO A 84 5.65 -5.96 40.80
N ILE A 85 6.69 -6.80 40.83
CA ILE A 85 7.26 -7.44 39.65
C ILE A 85 6.11 -8.20 38.98
N GLU A 86 5.55 -7.65 37.88
CA GLU A 86 4.64 -8.37 37.01
C GLU A 86 5.39 -9.59 36.47
N THR A 87 5.06 -10.77 36.99
CA THR A 87 5.57 -12.04 36.49
C THR A 87 5.19 -12.17 35.01
N ALA A 88 6.21 -12.39 34.18
CA ALA A 88 6.06 -12.56 32.74
C ALA A 88 4.98 -13.61 32.39
N PRO A 89 4.18 -13.39 31.33
CA PRO A 89 3.12 -14.33 30.92
C PRO A 89 3.65 -15.74 30.64
N GLU A 90 2.85 -16.77 30.91
CA GLU A 90 3.22 -18.21 30.94
C GLU A 90 3.96 -18.74 29.70
N TRP A 91 3.81 -18.12 28.51
CA TRP A 91 4.55 -18.51 27.30
C TRP A 91 6.03 -18.10 27.31
N ILE A 92 6.41 -17.12 28.14
CA ILE A 92 7.80 -16.70 28.41
C ILE A 92 8.44 -17.67 29.41
N VAL A 93 7.68 -18.14 30.40
CA VAL A 93 8.16 -19.09 31.41
C VAL A 93 8.37 -20.49 30.81
N ASN A 94 7.52 -20.91 29.86
CA ASN A 94 7.70 -22.18 29.14
C ASN A 94 8.84 -22.17 28.11
N THR A 95 9.27 -20.99 27.63
CA THR A 95 10.45 -20.86 26.75
C THR A 95 11.76 -20.85 27.53
N GLN A 96 11.79 -20.35 28.77
CA GLN A 96 13.03 -20.29 29.56
C GLN A 96 13.65 -21.66 29.84
N GLN A 97 12.87 -22.75 29.93
CA GLN A 97 13.41 -24.09 30.14
C GLN A 97 13.92 -24.79 28.86
N THR A 98 13.65 -24.24 27.68
CA THR A 98 14.06 -24.79 26.36
C THR A 98 14.92 -23.84 25.51
N SER A 99 15.16 -22.59 25.96
CA SER A 99 15.66 -21.49 25.13
C SER A 99 17.18 -21.33 25.01
N THR A 100 18.00 -21.97 25.85
CA THR A 100 19.46 -21.80 25.83
C THR A 100 20.19 -23.09 25.43
N PRO A 101 20.14 -23.48 24.14
CA PRO A 101 20.76 -24.73 23.66
C PRO A 101 22.29 -24.76 23.85
N PHE A 102 22.91 -23.59 24.00
CA PHE A 102 24.36 -23.43 24.16
C PHE A 102 24.81 -23.09 25.59
N GLY A 103 23.93 -23.31 26.57
CA GLY A 103 24.23 -23.08 27.99
C GLY A 103 23.82 -21.71 28.50
N ILE A 104 23.88 -21.55 29.82
CA ILE A 104 23.49 -20.32 30.52
C ILE A 104 24.71 -19.41 30.63
N LEU A 105 24.55 -18.16 30.21
CA LEU A 105 25.59 -17.14 30.29
C LEU A 105 25.81 -16.67 31.74
N ASN A 106 27.04 -16.28 32.03
CA ASN A 106 27.39 -15.66 33.31
C ASN A 106 26.57 -14.36 33.53
N PRO A 107 25.85 -14.20 34.66
CA PRO A 107 25.13 -12.97 34.99
C PRO A 107 25.97 -11.70 34.89
N ASP A 108 27.27 -11.78 35.22
CA ASP A 108 28.18 -10.64 35.14
C ASP A 108 28.35 -10.17 33.69
N LEU A 109 28.55 -11.11 32.75
CA LEU A 109 28.63 -10.82 31.32
C LEU A 109 27.33 -10.20 30.80
N LYS A 110 26.17 -10.73 31.20
CA LYS A 110 24.87 -10.13 30.84
C LYS A 110 24.73 -8.70 31.34
N SER A 111 25.17 -8.44 32.57
CA SER A 111 25.12 -7.11 33.17
C SER A 111 26.05 -6.13 32.45
N TYR A 112 27.26 -6.57 32.12
CA TYR A 112 28.26 -5.80 31.39
C TYR A 112 27.75 -5.40 30.01
N LEU A 113 27.29 -6.37 29.21
CA LEU A 113 26.81 -6.07 27.87
C LEU A 113 25.63 -5.10 27.90
N ARG A 114 24.74 -5.22 28.89
CA ARG A 114 23.55 -4.35 29.01
C ARG A 114 23.92 -2.93 29.36
N ASP A 115 24.96 -2.74 30.17
CA ASP A 115 25.50 -1.42 30.44
C ASP A 115 26.20 -0.84 29.20
N MET A 116 27.02 -1.65 28.51
CA MET A 116 27.70 -1.23 27.29
C MET A 116 26.75 -0.87 26.16
N ASP A 117 25.69 -1.65 25.94
CA ASP A 117 24.72 -1.37 24.88
C ASP A 117 23.97 -0.05 25.12
N LYS A 118 23.63 0.26 26.38
CA LYS A 118 23.06 1.56 26.75
C LYS A 118 24.05 2.71 26.54
N ARG A 119 25.31 2.52 26.90
CA ARG A 119 26.35 3.54 26.69
C ARG A 119 26.56 3.81 25.21
N LEU A 120 26.70 2.76 24.40
CA LEU A 120 26.88 2.87 22.95
C LEU A 120 25.65 3.48 22.25
N THR A 121 24.44 3.23 22.75
CA THR A 121 23.22 3.86 22.19
C THR A 121 23.13 5.35 22.51
N ASN A 122 23.61 5.77 23.68
CA ASN A 122 23.55 7.16 24.12
C ASN A 122 24.80 7.98 23.73
N ALA A 123 25.88 7.34 23.31
CA ALA A 123 27.11 7.99 22.90
C ALA A 123 26.93 8.72 21.56
N SER A 124 27.39 9.96 21.47
CA SER A 124 27.56 10.65 20.20
C SER A 124 28.72 10.04 19.43
N GLN A 125 28.52 9.69 18.16
CA GLN A 125 29.59 9.20 17.27
C GLN A 125 30.74 10.21 17.05
N ASP A 126 30.58 11.46 17.53
CA ASP A 126 31.57 12.53 17.42
C ASP A 126 32.86 12.26 18.25
N ASP A 127 32.82 11.38 19.25
CA ASP A 127 34.00 10.89 19.99
C ASP A 127 34.49 9.53 19.44
N SER A 128 35.04 9.55 18.22
CA SER A 128 35.35 8.34 17.44
C SER A 128 36.30 7.35 18.13
N GLU A 129 37.27 7.81 18.94
CA GLU A 129 38.27 6.91 19.55
C GLU A 129 37.73 6.15 20.77
N GLU A 130 37.09 6.84 21.71
CA GLU A 130 36.48 6.19 22.89
C GLU A 130 35.36 5.24 22.46
N TYR A 131 34.57 5.63 21.47
CA TYR A 131 33.54 4.79 20.87
C TYR A 131 34.12 3.51 20.25
N SER A 132 35.21 3.62 19.49
CA SER A 132 35.91 2.45 18.93
C SER A 132 36.48 1.54 20.03
N MET A 133 37.08 2.09 21.08
CA MET A 133 37.60 1.29 22.21
C MET A 133 36.48 0.54 22.94
N MET A 134 35.32 1.17 23.13
CA MET A 134 34.15 0.52 23.74
C MET A 134 33.63 -0.64 22.88
N ILE A 135 33.57 -0.47 21.55
CA ILE A 135 33.19 -1.55 20.64
C ILE A 135 34.19 -2.71 20.73
N GLU A 136 35.48 -2.43 20.64
CA GLU A 136 36.53 -3.47 20.70
C GLU A 136 36.49 -4.24 22.02
N ALA A 137 36.37 -3.54 23.15
CA ALA A 137 36.22 -4.17 24.46
C ALA A 137 34.95 -5.02 24.55
N THR A 138 33.83 -4.54 24.00
CA THR A 138 32.57 -5.30 23.98
C THR A 138 32.70 -6.56 23.13
N LEU A 139 33.31 -6.48 21.95
CA LEU A 139 33.54 -7.63 21.07
C LEU A 139 34.48 -8.66 21.69
N SER A 140 35.52 -8.22 22.40
CA SER A 140 36.41 -9.11 23.13
C SER A 140 35.69 -9.90 24.23
N GLU A 141 34.71 -9.29 24.91
CA GLU A 141 33.89 -9.98 25.92
C GLU A 141 32.82 -10.90 25.30
N MET A 142 32.34 -10.58 24.09
CA MET A 142 31.42 -11.45 23.34
C MET A 142 32.11 -12.68 22.75
N SER A 143 33.43 -12.61 22.56
CA SER A 143 34.29 -13.67 22.05
C SER A 143 34.03 -14.99 22.77
N SER A 144 33.91 -16.09 22.02
CA SER A 144 33.66 -17.47 22.50
C SER A 144 32.29 -17.72 23.14
N HIS A 145 31.42 -16.70 23.19
CA HIS A 145 30.07 -16.78 23.75
C HIS A 145 28.99 -16.47 22.71
N GLU A 146 29.34 -16.34 21.43
CA GLU A 146 28.49 -15.84 20.35
C GLU A 146 27.20 -16.67 20.19
N LEU A 147 27.32 -18.00 20.22
CA LEU A 147 26.17 -18.92 20.12
C LEU A 147 25.20 -18.77 21.31
N ALA A 148 25.73 -18.71 22.53
CA ALA A 148 24.95 -18.56 23.74
C ALA A 148 24.30 -17.16 23.82
N LEU A 149 25.03 -16.11 23.45
CA LEU A 149 24.52 -14.74 23.36
C LEU A 149 23.40 -14.59 22.33
N SER A 150 23.55 -15.24 21.18
CA SER A 150 22.56 -15.16 20.09
C SER A 150 21.23 -15.83 20.43
N THR A 151 21.23 -16.81 21.33
CA THR A 151 20.03 -17.56 21.71
C THR A 151 19.46 -17.16 23.07
N ASP A 152 20.15 -16.26 23.79
CA ASP A 152 19.71 -15.77 25.08
C ASP A 152 18.63 -14.67 24.92
N PRO A 153 17.49 -14.76 25.65
CA PRO A 153 16.41 -13.77 25.56
C PRO A 153 16.81 -12.32 25.88
N GLU A 154 17.80 -12.13 26.74
CA GLU A 154 18.24 -10.79 27.16
C GLU A 154 19.34 -10.24 26.26
N CYS A 155 20.24 -11.11 25.80
CA CYS A 155 21.44 -10.69 25.07
C CYS A 155 21.22 -10.62 23.55
N ALA A 156 20.29 -11.38 22.97
CA ALA A 156 20.13 -11.45 21.51
C ALA A 156 19.86 -10.08 20.87
N LEU A 157 19.02 -9.25 21.47
CA LEU A 157 18.76 -7.88 20.98
C LEU A 157 20.03 -7.01 21.00
N MET A 158 20.88 -7.19 22.00
CA MET A 158 22.13 -6.44 22.13
C MET A 158 23.17 -6.91 21.12
N VAL A 159 23.16 -8.21 20.77
CA VAL A 159 23.91 -8.73 19.63
C VAL A 159 23.43 -8.11 18.32
N GLU A 160 22.12 -7.99 18.11
CA GLU A 160 21.56 -7.29 16.93
C GLU A 160 22.03 -5.84 16.85
N HIS A 161 21.98 -5.09 17.97
CA HIS A 161 22.52 -3.73 18.04
C HIS A 161 24.01 -3.68 17.70
N MET A 162 24.78 -4.64 18.20
CA MET A 162 26.21 -4.71 17.91
C MET A 162 26.48 -4.94 16.42
N LEU A 163 25.77 -5.88 15.79
CA LEU A 163 25.89 -6.16 14.35
C LEU A 163 25.61 -4.94 13.46
N LYS A 164 24.71 -4.04 13.90
CA LYS A 164 24.42 -2.78 13.21
C LYS A 164 25.55 -1.74 13.35
N ARG A 165 26.40 -1.84 14.38
CA ARG A 165 27.49 -0.88 14.67
C ARG A 165 28.84 -1.31 14.10
N VAL A 166 29.09 -2.60 13.96
CA VAL A 166 30.42 -3.13 13.62
C VAL A 166 30.72 -3.17 12.12
N GLY A 167 32.01 -3.22 11.80
CA GLY A 167 32.53 -3.27 10.44
C GLY A 167 32.44 -4.66 9.79
N ASP A 168 33.00 -4.75 8.58
CA ASP A 168 32.95 -5.96 7.75
C ASP A 168 33.81 -7.11 8.28
N PHE A 169 34.91 -6.78 8.97
CA PHE A 169 35.77 -7.80 9.55
C PHE A 169 35.06 -8.51 10.72
N GLU A 170 34.49 -7.73 11.64
CA GLU A 170 33.82 -8.21 12.84
C GLU A 170 32.56 -9.02 12.49
N LYS A 171 31.78 -8.59 11.48
CA LYS A 171 30.63 -9.36 10.97
C LYS A 171 31.04 -10.74 10.48
N ARG A 172 32.20 -10.85 9.81
CA ARG A 172 32.71 -12.16 9.34
C ARG A 172 33.20 -13.01 10.49
N VAL A 173 33.88 -12.45 11.48
CA VAL A 173 34.29 -13.18 12.69
C VAL A 173 33.06 -13.74 13.41
N PHE A 174 32.04 -12.91 13.60
CA PHE A 174 30.79 -13.32 14.23
C PHE A 174 30.07 -14.40 13.43
N ALA A 175 29.93 -14.22 12.10
CA ALA A 175 29.31 -15.21 11.23
C ALA A 175 30.07 -16.55 11.22
N ASP A 176 31.40 -16.51 11.22
CA ASP A 176 32.27 -17.69 11.31
C ASP A 176 32.05 -18.46 12.62
N ALA A 177 31.91 -17.75 13.75
CA ALA A 177 31.66 -18.34 15.07
C ALA A 177 30.30 -19.08 15.18
N LEU A 178 29.32 -18.75 14.34
CA LEU A 178 28.03 -19.44 14.32
C LEU A 178 28.04 -20.72 13.47
N MET A 179 29.06 -20.92 12.64
CA MET A 179 29.12 -22.05 11.69
C MET A 179 29.14 -23.40 12.41
N GLY A 180 28.43 -24.38 11.84
CA GLY A 180 28.28 -25.73 12.41
C GLY A 180 27.16 -25.85 13.43
N GLN A 181 26.50 -24.75 13.81
CA GLN A 181 25.34 -24.71 14.70
C GLN A 181 24.20 -23.80 14.17
N ILE A 182 24.25 -23.42 12.89
CA ILE A 182 23.26 -22.54 12.24
C ILE A 182 21.85 -23.12 12.36
N ASN A 183 21.69 -24.44 12.18
CA ASN A 183 20.37 -25.08 12.28
C ASN A 183 19.70 -24.88 13.66
N ALA A 184 20.50 -24.88 14.73
CA ALA A 184 20.00 -24.64 16.09
C ALA A 184 19.70 -23.15 16.33
N VAL A 185 20.56 -22.25 15.84
CA VAL A 185 20.38 -20.80 15.99
C VAL A 185 19.18 -20.29 15.18
N ILE A 186 19.05 -20.71 13.92
CA ILE A 186 17.98 -20.28 13.01
C ILE A 186 16.58 -20.73 13.48
N SER A 187 16.52 -21.84 14.21
CA SER A 187 15.30 -22.41 14.77
C SER A 187 14.88 -21.78 16.10
N ASN A 188 15.80 -21.08 16.76
CA ASN A 188 15.58 -20.45 18.07
C ASN A 188 14.75 -19.15 17.92
N SER A 189 13.91 -18.85 18.91
CA SER A 189 13.03 -17.67 18.90
C SER A 189 13.75 -16.33 18.94
N PHE A 190 15.00 -16.31 19.40
CA PHE A 190 15.86 -15.14 19.48
C PHE A 190 16.98 -15.21 18.44
N GLY A 191 17.60 -16.39 18.30
CA GLY A 191 18.67 -16.63 17.33
C GLY A 191 18.26 -16.38 15.88
N SER A 192 16.99 -16.63 15.52
CA SER A 192 16.48 -16.30 14.18
C SER A 192 16.60 -14.80 13.87
N HIS A 193 16.32 -13.93 14.85
CA HIS A 193 16.42 -12.48 14.66
C HIS A 193 17.86 -12.00 14.56
N VAL A 194 18.78 -12.64 15.29
CA VAL A 194 20.22 -12.38 15.16
C VAL A 194 20.71 -12.73 13.76
N ILE A 195 20.29 -13.88 13.21
CA ILE A 195 20.62 -14.26 11.82
C ILE A 195 19.99 -13.29 10.82
N GLU A 196 18.74 -12.87 11.00
CA GLU A 196 18.11 -11.86 10.14
C GLU A 196 18.94 -10.56 10.12
N THR A 197 19.27 -10.03 11.30
CA THR A 197 20.04 -8.78 11.44
C THR A 197 21.46 -8.93 10.88
N LEU A 198 22.11 -10.07 11.06
CA LEU A 198 23.41 -10.38 10.45
C LEU A 198 23.31 -10.33 8.92
N LEU A 199 22.31 -10.98 8.32
CA LEU A 199 22.10 -10.98 6.87
C LEU A 199 21.70 -9.60 6.35
N GLU A 200 20.98 -8.82 7.14
CA GLU A 200 20.55 -7.46 6.80
C GLU A 200 21.70 -6.47 6.76
N THR A 201 22.48 -6.43 7.82
CA THR A 201 23.61 -5.50 7.97
C THR A 201 24.82 -5.87 7.10
N SER A 202 24.83 -7.06 6.50
CA SER A 202 25.92 -7.57 5.66
C SER A 202 25.71 -7.37 4.16
N LYS A 203 24.61 -6.75 3.71
CA LYS A 203 24.39 -6.40 2.30
C LYS A 203 25.56 -5.58 1.72
N GLY A 204 25.98 -4.54 2.44
CA GLY A 204 27.12 -3.70 2.05
C GLY A 204 28.44 -4.47 2.06
N THR A 205 28.64 -5.37 3.04
CA THR A 205 29.82 -6.25 3.13
C THR A 205 29.92 -7.15 1.90
N ILE A 206 28.83 -7.81 1.50
CA ILE A 206 28.77 -8.68 0.31
C ILE A 206 29.11 -7.90 -0.96
N MET A 207 28.61 -6.67 -1.10
CA MET A 207 28.88 -5.83 -2.27
C MET A 207 30.34 -5.39 -2.34
N ARG A 208 30.94 -4.96 -1.21
CA ARG A 208 32.36 -4.59 -1.13
C ARG A 208 33.28 -5.78 -1.43
N GLU A 209 33.00 -6.94 -0.85
CA GLU A 209 33.74 -8.17 -1.15
C GLU A 209 33.66 -8.55 -2.63
N SER A 210 32.47 -8.40 -3.24
CA SER A 210 32.27 -8.67 -4.67
C SER A 210 33.08 -7.75 -5.57
N ASN A 211 33.42 -6.55 -5.08
CA ASN A 211 34.29 -5.59 -5.77
C ASN A 211 35.79 -5.82 -5.46
N GLY A 212 36.13 -6.83 -4.65
CA GLY A 212 37.49 -7.13 -4.23
C GLY A 212 37.97 -6.34 -3.01
N ASP A 213 37.09 -5.56 -2.37
CA ASP A 213 37.38 -4.84 -1.14
C ASP A 213 37.08 -5.73 0.07
N ILE A 214 38.10 -6.43 0.54
CA ILE A 214 38.01 -7.36 1.67
C ILE A 214 38.69 -6.71 2.87
N ALA A 215 37.89 -6.39 3.90
CA ALA A 215 38.38 -5.83 5.15
C ALA A 215 39.48 -6.72 5.77
N GLN A 216 40.47 -6.08 6.40
CA GLN A 216 41.60 -6.76 7.04
C GLN A 216 41.51 -6.63 8.57
N PRO A 217 42.11 -7.55 9.34
CA PRO A 217 42.11 -7.45 10.80
C PRO A 217 42.79 -6.15 11.27
N PRO A 218 42.28 -5.50 12.32
CA PRO A 218 42.94 -4.36 12.93
C PRO A 218 44.23 -4.81 13.65
N ASN A 219 45.36 -4.13 13.35
CA ASN A 219 46.62 -4.19 14.13
C ASN A 219 47.38 -5.53 14.19
N GLN A 220 47.30 -6.43 13.19
CA GLN A 220 48.10 -7.68 13.17
C GLN A 220 48.88 -7.88 11.87
N ASP A 221 50.07 -8.49 11.97
CA ASP A 221 50.88 -8.88 10.80
C ASP A 221 50.10 -9.92 9.97
N PRO A 222 49.86 -9.67 8.66
CA PRO A 222 49.04 -10.52 7.79
C PRO A 222 49.50 -11.98 7.71
N GLU A 223 50.77 -12.26 8.04
CA GLU A 223 51.37 -13.61 7.99
C GLU A 223 51.12 -14.44 9.27
N SER A 224 50.70 -13.81 10.38
CA SER A 224 50.56 -14.46 11.69
C SER A 224 49.13 -14.94 12.00
N VAL A 225 48.15 -14.45 11.25
CA VAL A 225 46.71 -14.66 11.49
C VAL A 225 46.15 -15.58 10.42
N GLY A 226 45.37 -16.58 10.81
CA GLY A 226 44.66 -17.44 9.85
C GLY A 226 43.77 -16.62 8.92
N GLN A 227 43.65 -17.04 7.66
CA GLN A 227 42.81 -16.35 6.68
C GLN A 227 41.32 -16.56 7.03
N LEU A 228 40.64 -15.50 7.47
CA LEU A 228 39.20 -15.51 7.71
C LEU A 228 38.45 -15.64 6.37
N ARG A 229 37.41 -16.47 6.34
CA ARG A 229 36.54 -16.64 5.18
C ARG A 229 35.85 -15.32 4.81
N THR A 230 35.57 -15.12 3.52
CA THR A 230 34.74 -14.00 3.08
C THR A 230 33.29 -14.24 3.51
N PHE A 231 32.51 -13.17 3.68
CA PHE A 231 31.09 -13.26 4.01
C PHE A 231 30.32 -13.99 2.91
N THR A 232 30.70 -13.80 1.65
CA THR A 232 30.19 -14.57 0.50
C THR A 232 30.40 -16.08 0.65
N THR A 233 31.56 -16.53 1.11
CA THR A 233 31.83 -17.96 1.40
C THR A 233 31.06 -18.43 2.63
N LEU A 234 31.02 -17.64 3.70
CA LEU A 234 30.25 -17.96 4.90
C LEU A 234 28.76 -18.10 4.61
N LEU A 235 28.20 -17.28 3.73
CA LEU A 235 26.80 -17.38 3.30
C LEU A 235 26.55 -18.66 2.49
N ASN A 236 27.50 -19.06 1.65
CA ASN A 236 27.44 -20.35 0.97
C ASN A 236 27.43 -21.52 1.95
N ASP A 237 28.36 -21.52 2.90
CA ASP A 237 28.47 -22.56 3.93
C ASP A 237 27.21 -22.62 4.82
N LEU A 238 26.68 -21.46 5.21
CA LEU A 238 25.42 -21.32 5.95
C LEU A 238 24.27 -22.00 5.21
N VAL A 239 24.12 -21.72 3.91
CA VAL A 239 23.07 -22.34 3.10
C VAL A 239 23.28 -23.85 3.00
N GLU A 240 24.49 -24.31 2.70
CA GLU A 240 24.82 -25.74 2.61
C GLU A 240 24.55 -26.49 3.94
N GLU A 241 24.77 -25.84 5.10
CA GLU A 241 24.45 -26.41 6.41
C GLU A 241 22.94 -26.60 6.62
N ILE A 242 22.10 -25.67 6.15
CA ILE A 242 20.65 -25.75 6.35
C ILE A 242 19.93 -26.62 5.31
N LEU A 243 20.52 -26.86 4.13
CA LEU A 243 19.87 -27.63 3.05
C LEU A 243 19.28 -28.98 3.51
N PRO A 244 19.97 -29.82 4.30
CA PRO A 244 19.43 -31.12 4.72
C PRO A 244 18.21 -31.01 5.65
N PHE A 245 18.07 -29.89 6.36
CA PHE A 245 17.03 -29.67 7.37
C PHE A 245 15.94 -28.70 6.89
N VAL A 246 16.03 -28.22 5.66
CA VAL A 246 15.19 -27.11 5.18
C VAL A 246 13.69 -27.43 5.25
N GLY A 247 13.30 -28.70 5.06
CA GLY A 247 11.93 -29.17 5.21
C GLY A 247 11.38 -29.05 6.64
N ASP A 248 12.22 -29.30 7.66
CA ASP A 248 11.84 -29.12 9.06
C ASP A 248 11.84 -27.63 9.43
N LEU A 249 12.80 -26.87 8.89
CA LEU A 249 12.95 -25.44 9.17
C LEU A 249 11.76 -24.63 8.67
N ILE A 250 11.18 -24.94 7.50
CA ILE A 250 9.99 -24.22 7.01
C ILE A 250 8.74 -24.46 7.84
N LEU A 251 8.69 -25.53 8.63
CA LEU A 251 7.60 -25.80 9.58
C LEU A 251 7.79 -25.05 10.90
N ASN A 252 9.01 -24.60 11.19
CA ASN A 252 9.32 -23.79 12.36
C ASN A 252 9.04 -22.31 12.09
N GLN A 253 8.10 -21.74 12.86
CA GLN A 253 7.71 -20.33 12.77
C GLN A 253 8.90 -19.34 12.81
N ASN A 254 9.94 -19.64 13.59
CA ASN A 254 11.08 -18.75 13.78
C ASN A 254 12.00 -18.76 12.55
N ALA A 255 12.30 -19.96 12.02
CA ALA A 255 13.22 -20.13 10.91
C ALA A 255 12.67 -19.62 9.57
N THR A 256 11.33 -19.51 9.43
CA THR A 256 10.71 -18.98 8.20
C THR A 256 11.13 -17.55 7.85
N TYR A 257 11.52 -16.72 8.83
CA TYR A 257 11.95 -15.34 8.59
C TYR A 257 13.38 -15.28 8.01
N PRO A 258 14.41 -15.86 8.65
CA PRO A 258 15.73 -16.03 8.05
C PRO A 258 15.71 -16.67 6.66
N ILE A 259 14.91 -17.71 6.44
CA ILE A 259 14.83 -18.38 5.12
C ILE A 259 14.31 -17.41 4.04
N ARG A 260 13.27 -16.62 4.35
CA ARG A 260 12.79 -15.58 3.42
C ARG A 260 13.85 -14.54 3.16
N TYR A 261 14.58 -14.13 4.19
CA TYR A 261 15.67 -13.18 4.05
C TYR A 261 16.80 -13.73 3.18
N LEU A 262 17.18 -15.00 3.34
CA LEU A 262 18.17 -15.68 2.50
C LEU A 262 17.70 -15.72 1.04
N LEU A 263 16.46 -16.13 0.78
CA LEU A 263 15.89 -16.13 -0.58
C LEU A 263 15.94 -14.73 -1.20
N HIS A 264 15.59 -13.69 -0.44
CA HIS A 264 15.69 -12.29 -0.87
C HIS A 264 17.13 -11.85 -1.15
N LEU A 265 18.05 -12.11 -0.21
CA LEU A 265 19.46 -11.71 -0.30
C LEU A 265 20.18 -12.40 -1.48
N LEU A 266 19.85 -13.65 -1.76
CA LEU A 266 20.46 -14.43 -2.84
C LEU A 266 19.86 -14.08 -4.22
N SER A 267 18.57 -13.74 -4.29
CA SER A 267 17.90 -13.35 -5.54
C SER A 267 18.12 -11.88 -5.92
N GLY A 268 18.29 -11.00 -4.92
CA GLY A 268 18.35 -9.55 -5.10
C GLY A 268 16.99 -8.90 -5.37
N ASP A 269 15.88 -9.64 -5.21
CA ASP A 269 14.53 -9.13 -5.47
C ASP A 269 14.04 -8.25 -4.31
N THR A 270 13.80 -6.96 -4.54
CA THR A 270 13.46 -5.96 -3.50
C THR A 270 12.00 -5.95 -3.05
N SER A 271 11.19 -6.99 -3.32
CA SER A 271 9.77 -7.05 -2.96
C SER A 271 9.49 -6.68 -1.48
N GLU A 272 8.93 -5.47 -1.26
CA GLU A 272 8.72 -4.86 0.07
C GLU A 272 7.79 -5.66 1.00
N ASN A 273 6.95 -6.53 0.45
CA ASN A 273 6.02 -7.33 1.24
C ASN A 273 6.69 -8.51 1.94
N VAL A 274 7.87 -8.92 1.46
CA VAL A 274 8.57 -10.15 1.87
C VAL A 274 9.27 -9.98 3.22
N LEU A 275 9.82 -8.78 3.48
CA LEU A 275 10.60 -8.44 4.67
C LEU A 275 9.76 -7.91 5.84
N LYS A 276 8.43 -7.81 5.69
CA LYS A 276 7.57 -7.29 6.76
C LYS A 276 7.54 -8.28 7.93
N ARG A 277 8.26 -7.95 9.02
CA ARG A 277 8.13 -8.60 10.34
C ARG A 277 6.67 -8.65 10.80
N SER A 278 6.33 -9.63 11.64
CA SER A 278 4.97 -9.75 12.19
C SER A 278 4.56 -8.47 12.93
N LYS A 279 3.26 -8.13 12.90
CA LYS A 279 2.74 -6.95 13.62
C LYS A 279 3.05 -6.98 15.12
N LYS A 280 3.08 -8.18 15.71
CA LYS A 280 3.45 -8.40 17.12
C LYS A 280 4.92 -8.08 17.37
N SER A 281 5.82 -8.60 16.52
CA SER A 281 7.26 -8.30 16.60
C SER A 281 7.53 -6.81 16.43
N LYS A 282 6.92 -6.16 15.43
CA LYS A 282 7.03 -4.70 15.24
C LYS A 282 6.52 -3.90 16.43
N SER A 283 5.39 -4.31 17.02
CA SER A 283 4.83 -3.64 18.21
C SER A 283 5.72 -3.82 19.44
N TRP A 284 6.36 -4.98 19.60
CA TRP A 284 7.32 -5.21 20.68
C TRP A 284 8.57 -4.36 20.49
N LEU A 285 9.17 -4.34 19.29
CA LEU A 285 10.32 -3.49 18.97
C LEU A 285 10.01 -2.02 19.25
N ASN A 286 8.91 -1.48 18.72
CA ASN A 286 8.53 -0.09 18.94
C ASN A 286 8.32 0.29 20.43
N ARG A 287 8.14 -0.68 21.33
CA ARG A 287 7.95 -0.45 22.77
C ARG A 287 9.22 -0.68 23.59
N ASN A 288 10.10 -1.54 23.10
CA ASN A 288 11.25 -2.06 23.85
C ASN A 288 12.60 -1.63 23.24
N ASP A 289 12.60 -1.09 22.02
CA ASP A 289 13.78 -0.72 21.27
C ASP A 289 13.59 0.68 20.63
N ASN A 290 14.48 1.60 20.98
CA ASN A 290 14.54 2.96 20.43
C ASN A 290 15.77 3.16 19.53
N PHE A 291 16.57 2.10 19.30
CA PHE A 291 17.84 2.18 18.59
C PHE A 291 17.67 2.68 17.15
N ASP A 292 16.72 2.12 16.40
CA ASP A 292 16.49 2.46 14.99
C ASP A 292 15.95 3.90 14.80
N ALA A 293 15.23 4.46 15.78
CA ALA A 293 14.73 5.84 15.73
C ALA A 293 15.83 6.88 15.98
N VAL A 294 16.91 6.50 16.66
CA VAL A 294 18.07 7.37 16.95
C VAL A 294 19.07 7.34 15.79
N ASN A 295 19.16 6.22 15.07
CA ASN A 295 20.18 5.99 14.03
C ASN A 295 19.64 6.12 12.58
N GLU A 296 18.47 6.76 12.40
CA GLU A 296 17.73 6.92 11.14
C GLU A 296 18.47 7.74 10.04
N GLN A 297 19.75 8.07 10.23
CA GLN A 297 20.50 9.02 9.39
C GLN A 297 21.64 8.45 8.54
N GLN A 298 21.91 7.13 8.53
CA GLN A 298 23.19 6.62 8.00
C GLN A 298 23.17 5.58 6.87
N TYR A 299 22.05 5.33 6.20
CA TYR A 299 22.07 4.49 5.00
C TYR A 299 21.55 5.27 3.79
N GLU A 300 22.48 5.63 2.89
CA GLU A 300 22.09 5.85 1.50
C GLU A 300 21.62 4.50 0.97
N ASP A 301 20.38 4.42 0.47
CA ASP A 301 19.81 3.24 -0.18
C ASP A 301 20.57 2.97 -1.49
N GLU A 302 21.82 2.50 -1.40
CA GLU A 302 22.49 1.90 -2.55
C GLU A 302 21.71 0.63 -2.93
N GLU A 303 21.32 0.56 -4.21
CA GLU A 303 20.59 -0.58 -4.76
C GLU A 303 21.44 -1.86 -4.60
N TYR A 304 21.01 -2.76 -3.72
CA TYR A 304 21.70 -4.02 -3.46
C TYR A 304 21.72 -4.90 -4.72
N ARG A 305 22.91 -5.40 -5.09
CA ARG A 305 23.10 -6.29 -6.24
C ARG A 305 23.82 -7.56 -5.81
N PRO A 306 23.18 -8.74 -5.87
CA PRO A 306 23.79 -9.97 -5.43
C PRO A 306 24.91 -10.42 -6.39
N PRO A 307 25.99 -11.04 -5.87
CA PRO A 307 27.00 -11.70 -6.69
C PRO A 307 26.41 -12.74 -7.65
N LYS A 308 27.01 -12.91 -8.83
CA LYS A 308 26.50 -13.84 -9.86
C LYS A 308 26.36 -15.28 -9.39
N HIS A 309 27.27 -15.75 -8.53
CA HIS A 309 27.26 -17.12 -8.02
C HIS A 309 26.10 -17.39 -7.04
N PHE A 310 25.52 -16.35 -6.42
CA PHE A 310 24.35 -16.50 -5.54
C PHE A 310 23.12 -17.01 -6.29
N LYS A 311 23.02 -16.79 -7.61
CA LYS A 311 21.95 -17.38 -8.42
C LYS A 311 21.96 -18.91 -8.37
N GLU A 312 23.15 -19.54 -8.34
CA GLU A 312 23.25 -20.99 -8.21
C GLU A 312 22.81 -21.43 -6.82
N LEU A 313 23.29 -20.74 -5.78
CA LEU A 313 22.95 -21.03 -4.39
C LEU A 313 21.45 -20.88 -4.10
N PHE A 314 20.84 -19.80 -4.61
CA PHE A 314 19.40 -19.58 -4.57
C PHE A 314 18.64 -20.77 -5.18
N ASN A 315 19.06 -21.21 -6.37
CA ASN A 315 18.37 -22.31 -7.05
C ASN A 315 18.54 -23.65 -6.33
N ARG A 316 19.68 -23.88 -5.66
CA ARG A 316 19.87 -25.04 -4.78
C ARG A 316 18.92 -25.00 -3.59
N LEU A 317 18.86 -23.87 -2.87
CA LEU A 317 17.94 -23.69 -1.74
C LEU A 317 16.48 -23.86 -2.17
N ARG A 318 16.07 -23.21 -3.27
CA ARG A 318 14.72 -23.37 -3.84
C ARG A 318 14.42 -24.81 -4.20
N LYS A 319 15.35 -25.51 -4.83
CA LYS A 319 15.17 -26.91 -5.21
C LYS A 319 15.04 -27.79 -3.97
N ALA A 320 15.88 -27.63 -2.96
CA ALA A 320 15.78 -28.38 -1.70
C ALA A 320 14.45 -28.11 -0.98
N LEU A 321 13.96 -26.87 -1.01
CA LEU A 321 12.63 -26.52 -0.52
C LEU A 321 11.53 -27.27 -1.29
N PHE A 322 11.58 -27.26 -2.62
CA PHE A 322 10.60 -27.96 -3.45
C PHE A 322 10.64 -29.48 -3.19
N ASP A 323 11.83 -30.07 -3.21
CA ASP A 323 12.08 -31.51 -3.01
C ASP A 323 11.72 -31.96 -1.58
N SER A 324 11.65 -31.05 -0.61
CA SER A 324 11.22 -31.36 0.76
C SER A 324 9.74 -31.67 0.88
N PHE A 325 8.92 -31.25 -0.09
CA PHE A 325 7.49 -31.56 -0.13
C PHE A 325 7.26 -32.89 -0.86
N SER A 326 6.59 -33.83 -0.21
CA SER A 326 6.29 -35.16 -0.77
C SER A 326 5.15 -35.13 -1.80
N SER A 327 4.30 -34.10 -1.76
CA SER A 327 3.17 -33.96 -2.68
C SER A 327 2.75 -32.50 -2.88
N SER A 328 2.06 -32.21 -3.99
CA SER A 328 1.48 -30.89 -4.24
C SER A 328 0.47 -30.45 -3.17
N ALA A 329 -0.14 -31.41 -2.45
CA ALA A 329 -1.03 -31.13 -1.33
C ALA A 329 -0.29 -30.51 -0.14
N GLU A 330 0.96 -30.87 0.10
CA GLU A 330 1.77 -30.29 1.16
C GLU A 330 2.16 -28.84 0.86
N ILE A 331 2.48 -28.53 -0.41
CA ILE A 331 2.71 -27.15 -0.88
C ILE A 331 1.44 -26.30 -0.66
N ARG A 332 0.26 -26.86 -0.96
CA ARG A 332 -1.02 -26.18 -0.69
C ARG A 332 -1.26 -25.98 0.80
N ALA A 333 -0.99 -26.96 1.64
CA ALA A 333 -1.10 -26.82 3.10
C ALA A 333 -0.13 -25.76 3.64
N PHE A 334 1.09 -25.74 3.13
CA PHE A 334 2.12 -24.76 3.47
C PHE A 334 1.69 -23.32 3.13
N GLY A 335 1.15 -23.10 1.93
CA GLY A 335 0.69 -21.79 1.46
C GLY A 335 -0.59 -21.25 2.14
N VAL A 336 -1.28 -22.10 2.92
CA VAL A 336 -2.43 -21.70 3.76
C VAL A 336 -1.99 -21.31 5.18
N SER A 337 -0.82 -21.79 5.62
CA SER A 337 -0.31 -21.49 6.97
C SER A 337 0.20 -20.04 7.10
N ASP A 338 0.05 -19.44 8.28
CA ASP A 338 0.47 -18.05 8.53
C ASP A 338 1.98 -17.80 8.31
N HIS A 339 2.81 -18.83 8.51
CA HIS A 339 4.27 -18.75 8.38
C HIS A 339 4.76 -19.19 7.00
N GLY A 340 4.09 -20.16 6.36
CA GLY A 340 4.45 -20.66 5.04
C GLY A 340 3.92 -19.82 3.87
N ALA A 341 2.75 -19.19 4.03
CA ALA A 341 2.16 -18.32 3.01
C ALA A 341 3.12 -17.24 2.50
N PRO A 342 3.84 -16.46 3.34
CA PRO A 342 4.79 -15.47 2.86
C PRO A 342 5.99 -16.06 2.12
N VAL A 343 6.46 -17.25 2.52
CA VAL A 343 7.55 -17.96 1.83
C VAL A 343 7.09 -18.37 0.43
N LEU A 344 5.91 -18.97 0.32
CA LEU A 344 5.35 -19.37 -0.97
C LEU A 344 5.11 -18.16 -1.87
N GLN A 345 4.58 -17.04 -1.35
CA GLN A 345 4.40 -15.81 -2.13
C GLN A 345 5.71 -15.31 -2.76
N LEU A 346 6.82 -15.34 -2.01
CA LEU A 346 8.15 -15.00 -2.54
C LEU A 346 8.59 -15.98 -3.65
N LEU A 347 8.39 -17.28 -3.45
CA LEU A 347 8.73 -18.30 -4.44
C LEU A 347 7.93 -18.13 -5.74
N LEU A 348 6.65 -17.76 -5.65
CA LEU A 348 5.80 -17.47 -6.82
C LEU A 348 6.27 -16.22 -7.58
N GLN A 349 6.65 -15.16 -6.87
CA GLN A 349 7.21 -13.94 -7.47
C GLN A 349 8.52 -14.25 -8.20
N TYR A 350 9.37 -15.09 -7.60
CA TYR A 350 10.60 -15.54 -8.25
C TYR A 350 10.31 -16.37 -9.52
N GLU A 351 9.38 -17.32 -9.46
CA GLU A 351 8.98 -18.10 -10.65
C GLU A 351 8.52 -17.17 -11.79
N ARG A 352 7.73 -16.14 -11.48
CA ARG A 352 7.34 -15.11 -12.45
C ARG A 352 8.55 -14.35 -13.02
N ASN A 353 9.43 -13.86 -12.16
CA ASN A 353 10.59 -13.04 -12.57
C ASN A 353 11.58 -13.82 -13.46
N ASN A 354 11.63 -15.14 -13.32
CA ASN A 354 12.42 -16.03 -14.17
C ASN A 354 11.69 -16.55 -15.41
N GLY A 355 10.41 -16.24 -15.60
CA GLY A 355 9.59 -16.80 -16.70
C GLY A 355 9.29 -18.29 -16.53
N GLU A 356 9.27 -18.79 -15.28
CA GLU A 356 8.92 -20.17 -14.91
C GLU A 356 7.43 -20.33 -14.55
N ASN A 357 6.63 -19.26 -14.68
CA ASN A 357 5.22 -19.20 -14.31
C ASN A 357 4.25 -19.99 -15.22
N ASP A 358 4.76 -20.60 -16.30
CA ASP A 358 4.03 -21.55 -17.15
C ASP A 358 4.57 -22.98 -17.03
N LYS A 359 5.46 -23.26 -16.06
CA LYS A 359 6.04 -24.58 -15.91
C LYS A 359 5.08 -25.51 -15.15
N THR A 360 4.88 -26.73 -15.66
CA THR A 360 4.16 -27.79 -14.95
C THR A 360 4.96 -28.26 -13.74
N ASP A 361 4.27 -28.77 -12.71
CA ASP A 361 4.91 -29.20 -11.46
C ASP A 361 5.76 -28.10 -10.82
N SER A 362 5.37 -26.84 -10.99
CA SER A 362 5.94 -25.67 -10.31
C SER A 362 5.25 -25.42 -8.96
N PHE A 363 5.77 -24.48 -8.17
CA PHE A 363 5.06 -24.01 -6.97
C PHE A 363 3.71 -23.39 -7.36
N LEU A 364 3.68 -22.62 -8.45
CA LEU A 364 2.45 -22.03 -8.97
C LEU A 364 1.44 -23.09 -9.44
N ASP A 365 1.86 -24.08 -10.23
CA ASP A 365 0.98 -25.15 -10.69
C ASP A 365 0.45 -26.00 -9.53
N SER A 366 1.32 -26.30 -8.55
CA SER A 366 0.95 -27.02 -7.33
C SER A 366 -0.09 -26.27 -6.50
N TRP A 367 0.05 -24.94 -6.38
CA TRP A 367 -0.92 -24.07 -5.73
C TRP A 367 -2.24 -24.02 -6.50
N LEU A 368 -2.18 -23.89 -7.82
CA LEU A 368 -3.34 -23.87 -8.73
C LEU A 368 -3.98 -25.25 -8.97
N ASP A 369 -3.55 -26.27 -8.23
CA ASP A 369 -4.08 -27.64 -8.27
C ASP A 369 -3.98 -28.27 -9.68
N GLY A 370 -2.83 -28.05 -10.34
CA GLY A 370 -2.51 -28.64 -11.65
C GLY A 370 -3.14 -27.91 -12.84
N LEU A 371 -3.62 -26.68 -12.68
CA LEU A 371 -4.28 -25.92 -13.75
C LEU A 371 -3.36 -25.70 -14.96
N ILE A 372 -2.06 -25.45 -14.75
CA ILE A 372 -1.11 -25.22 -15.84
C ILE A 372 -0.89 -26.53 -16.60
N ALA A 373 -0.75 -27.65 -15.89
CA ALA A 373 -0.66 -28.97 -16.50
C ALA A 373 -1.91 -29.31 -17.34
N GLN A 374 -3.12 -29.02 -16.84
CA GLN A 374 -4.39 -29.22 -17.58
C GLN A 374 -4.46 -28.37 -18.86
N LEU A 375 -4.02 -27.11 -18.79
CA LEU A 375 -3.99 -26.22 -19.94
C LEU A 375 -3.02 -26.72 -21.03
N GLN A 376 -1.85 -27.22 -20.64
CA GLN A 376 -0.87 -27.74 -21.58
C GLN A 376 -1.25 -29.09 -22.17
N SER A 377 -1.91 -29.96 -21.41
CA SER A 377 -2.42 -31.25 -21.89
C SER A 377 -3.66 -31.11 -22.78
N SER A 378 -4.20 -29.89 -22.94
CA SER A 378 -5.47 -29.62 -23.64
C SER A 378 -6.66 -30.39 -23.06
N GLU A 379 -6.59 -30.74 -21.77
CA GLU A 379 -7.70 -31.32 -21.04
C GLU A 379 -8.74 -30.25 -20.69
N GLU A 380 -9.98 -30.68 -20.45
CA GLU A 380 -11.02 -29.77 -19.97
C GLU A 380 -10.66 -29.28 -18.57
N THR A 381 -10.45 -27.97 -18.45
CA THR A 381 -10.13 -27.29 -17.20
C THR A 381 -11.31 -27.34 -16.24
N LYS A 382 -11.03 -27.69 -14.98
CA LYS A 382 -12.07 -27.86 -13.96
C LYS A 382 -11.83 -26.95 -12.77
N GLN A 383 -12.93 -26.50 -12.15
CA GLN A 383 -12.85 -25.76 -10.90
C GLN A 383 -12.27 -26.64 -9.79
N SER A 384 -11.20 -26.16 -9.15
CA SER A 384 -10.62 -26.78 -7.97
C SER A 384 -11.38 -26.37 -6.71
N GLY A 385 -11.66 -27.34 -5.84
CA GLY A 385 -12.21 -27.11 -4.50
C GLY A 385 -11.23 -26.35 -3.60
N HIS A 386 -9.92 -26.55 -3.80
CA HIS A 386 -8.88 -25.82 -3.07
C HIS A 386 -8.95 -24.32 -3.36
N ILE A 387 -8.85 -23.92 -4.64
CA ILE A 387 -8.89 -22.50 -5.04
C ILE A 387 -10.21 -21.84 -4.64
N THR A 388 -11.32 -22.55 -4.81
CA THR A 388 -12.65 -22.11 -4.37
C THR A 388 -12.67 -21.72 -2.88
N THR A 389 -11.89 -22.41 -2.05
CA THR A 389 -11.78 -22.18 -0.61
C THR A 389 -10.78 -21.07 -0.29
N THR A 390 -9.59 -21.09 -0.90
CA THR A 390 -8.52 -20.11 -0.62
C THR A 390 -8.87 -18.70 -1.07
N LEU A 391 -9.73 -18.54 -2.08
CA LEU A 391 -10.29 -17.23 -2.48
C LEU A 391 -11.03 -16.51 -1.33
N LEU A 392 -11.50 -17.25 -0.32
CA LEU A 392 -12.35 -16.73 0.74
C LEU A 392 -11.70 -16.80 2.13
N ASP A 393 -10.56 -17.48 2.26
CA ASP A 393 -9.83 -17.67 3.51
C ASP A 393 -8.97 -16.45 3.87
N THR A 394 -8.87 -16.09 5.15
CA THR A 394 -8.19 -14.86 5.60
C THR A 394 -6.68 -14.84 5.39
N THR A 395 -6.02 -15.99 5.39
CA THR A 395 -4.56 -16.10 5.22
C THR A 395 -4.25 -16.49 3.78
N ALA A 396 -4.89 -17.55 3.29
CA ALA A 396 -4.62 -18.08 1.96
C ALA A 396 -5.05 -17.15 0.82
N SER A 397 -5.97 -16.19 1.07
CA SER A 397 -6.35 -15.20 0.05
C SER A 397 -5.16 -14.39 -0.44
N HIS A 398 -4.19 -14.08 0.42
CA HIS A 398 -3.00 -13.32 0.03
C HIS A 398 -2.07 -14.13 -0.89
N THR A 399 -1.94 -15.44 -0.61
CA THR A 399 -1.21 -16.35 -1.49
C THR A 399 -1.93 -16.50 -2.84
N THR A 400 -3.26 -16.58 -2.84
CA THR A 400 -4.06 -16.63 -4.08
C THR A 400 -3.99 -15.31 -4.86
N GLU A 401 -4.00 -14.16 -4.21
CA GLU A 401 -3.76 -12.86 -4.84
C GLU A 401 -2.39 -12.81 -5.54
N THR A 402 -1.36 -13.33 -4.87
CA THR A 402 0.00 -13.40 -5.43
C THR A 402 0.08 -14.39 -6.59
N ALA A 403 -0.56 -15.56 -6.48
CA ALA A 403 -0.65 -16.53 -7.57
C ALA A 403 -1.37 -15.94 -8.80
N ILE A 404 -2.48 -15.21 -8.58
CA ILE A 404 -3.19 -14.46 -9.63
C ILE A 404 -2.30 -13.38 -10.24
N GLU A 405 -1.40 -12.76 -9.48
CA GLU A 405 -0.46 -11.77 -10.01
C GLU A 405 0.67 -12.42 -10.83
N CYS A 406 1.14 -13.59 -10.40
CA CYS A 406 2.30 -14.28 -10.96
C CYS A 406 1.97 -15.16 -12.17
N ALA A 407 0.71 -15.62 -12.30
CA ALA A 407 0.26 -16.41 -13.43
C ALA A 407 0.54 -15.71 -14.77
N SER A 408 0.81 -16.48 -15.83
CA SER A 408 0.86 -15.94 -17.19
C SER A 408 -0.52 -15.41 -17.62
N SER A 409 -0.58 -14.63 -18.70
CA SER A 409 -1.83 -14.06 -19.18
C SER A 409 -2.83 -15.15 -19.60
N SER A 410 -2.36 -16.24 -20.22
CA SER A 410 -3.20 -17.39 -20.59
C SER A 410 -3.76 -18.13 -19.38
N VAL A 411 -2.94 -18.41 -18.37
CA VAL A 411 -3.37 -19.05 -17.12
C VAL A 411 -4.36 -18.14 -16.37
N PHE A 412 -4.12 -16.83 -16.36
CA PHE A 412 -5.03 -15.88 -15.72
C PHE A 412 -6.40 -15.80 -16.39
N GLU A 413 -6.47 -15.81 -17.73
CA GLU A 413 -7.76 -15.87 -18.44
C GLU A 413 -8.59 -17.08 -17.99
N GLU A 414 -7.92 -18.22 -17.79
CA GLU A 414 -8.59 -19.44 -17.34
C GLU A 414 -9.03 -19.36 -15.87
N ILE A 415 -8.17 -18.86 -14.98
CA ILE A 415 -8.54 -18.57 -13.58
C ILE A 415 -9.77 -17.67 -13.54
N TRP A 416 -9.81 -16.63 -14.39
CA TRP A 416 -10.96 -15.73 -14.45
C TRP A 416 -12.23 -16.44 -14.86
N LYS A 417 -12.20 -17.19 -15.97
CA LYS A 417 -13.35 -17.96 -16.48
C LYS A 417 -13.89 -18.92 -15.42
N LEU A 418 -13.00 -19.63 -14.73
CA LEU A 418 -13.36 -20.62 -13.72
C LEU A 418 -13.93 -19.99 -12.45
N TYR A 419 -13.36 -18.90 -11.92
CA TYR A 419 -13.66 -18.47 -10.56
C TYR A 419 -14.34 -17.10 -10.43
N PHE A 420 -14.20 -16.21 -11.42
CA PHE A 420 -14.63 -14.81 -11.31
C PHE A 420 -15.83 -14.44 -12.18
N THR A 421 -16.36 -15.37 -12.97
CA THR A 421 -17.59 -15.20 -13.75
C THR A 421 -18.85 -15.59 -12.96
N ALA A 422 -19.99 -15.07 -13.38
CA ALA A 422 -21.33 -15.42 -12.92
C ALA A 422 -21.48 -15.56 -11.38
N LYS A 423 -21.85 -16.77 -10.91
CA LYS A 423 -22.07 -17.06 -9.49
C LYS A 423 -20.77 -17.03 -8.69
N GLY A 424 -19.64 -17.41 -9.28
CA GLY A 424 -18.31 -17.38 -8.66
C GLY A 424 -17.89 -15.96 -8.32
N GLY A 425 -17.94 -15.07 -9.31
CA GLY A 425 -17.66 -13.64 -9.14
C GLY A 425 -18.58 -12.98 -8.10
N THR A 426 -19.88 -13.24 -8.19
CA THR A 426 -20.86 -12.73 -7.22
C THR A 426 -20.57 -13.17 -5.79
N ARG A 427 -20.13 -14.42 -5.59
CA ARG A 427 -19.74 -14.95 -4.28
C ARG A 427 -18.51 -14.24 -3.74
N CYS A 428 -17.45 -14.10 -4.55
CA CYS A 428 -16.21 -13.43 -4.17
C CYS A 428 -16.47 -11.96 -3.79
N MET A 429 -17.15 -11.19 -4.64
CA MET A 429 -17.47 -9.79 -4.37
C MET A 429 -18.27 -9.56 -3.07
N LYS A 430 -19.16 -10.50 -2.72
CA LYS A 430 -19.98 -10.42 -1.50
C LYS A 430 -19.26 -10.93 -0.25
N HIS A 431 -18.07 -11.50 -0.37
CA HIS A 431 -17.33 -12.05 0.76
C HIS A 431 -16.45 -10.97 1.43
N PRO A 432 -16.36 -10.93 2.78
CA PRO A 432 -15.47 -10.00 3.49
C PRO A 432 -13.99 -10.10 3.07
N VAL A 433 -13.53 -11.28 2.66
CA VAL A 433 -12.15 -11.51 2.19
C VAL A 433 -12.09 -11.52 0.66
N GLY A 434 -12.92 -12.34 0.00
CA GLY A 434 -12.86 -12.53 -1.45
C GLY A 434 -13.15 -11.29 -2.28
N ASN A 435 -13.71 -10.22 -1.70
CA ASN A 435 -13.87 -8.94 -2.40
C ASN A 435 -12.51 -8.30 -2.74
N PHE A 436 -11.48 -8.50 -1.90
CA PHE A 436 -10.12 -8.02 -2.16
C PHE A 436 -9.45 -8.85 -3.25
N VAL A 437 -9.59 -10.18 -3.20
CA VAL A 437 -9.09 -11.07 -4.25
C VAL A 437 -9.74 -10.78 -5.60
N TYR A 438 -11.07 -10.55 -5.60
CA TYR A 438 -11.79 -10.12 -6.81
C TYR A 438 -11.28 -8.78 -7.33
N ALA A 439 -11.06 -7.81 -6.44
CA ALA A 439 -10.54 -6.50 -6.81
C ALA A 439 -9.13 -6.59 -7.41
N LYS A 440 -8.25 -7.44 -6.85
CA LYS A 440 -6.89 -7.69 -7.36
C LYS A 440 -6.93 -8.36 -8.74
N ALA A 441 -7.77 -9.39 -8.92
CA ALA A 441 -7.98 -10.02 -10.22
C ALA A 441 -8.53 -9.02 -11.25
N LEU A 442 -9.49 -8.19 -10.86
CA LEU A 442 -10.06 -7.17 -11.74
C LEU A 442 -9.02 -6.10 -12.11
N ALA A 443 -8.21 -5.64 -11.17
CA ALA A 443 -7.12 -4.70 -11.44
C ALA A 443 -6.15 -5.22 -12.50
N ARG A 444 -5.87 -6.53 -12.51
CA ARG A 444 -5.03 -7.17 -13.53
C ARG A 444 -5.61 -7.03 -14.95
N LEU A 445 -6.93 -7.06 -15.12
CA LEU A 445 -7.55 -6.77 -16.43
C LEU A 445 -7.20 -5.38 -16.95
N GLY A 446 -6.90 -4.42 -16.07
CA GLY A 446 -6.48 -3.07 -16.45
C GLY A 446 -4.98 -2.94 -16.75
N THR A 447 -4.12 -3.68 -16.04
CA THR A 447 -2.66 -3.51 -16.10
C THR A 447 -1.94 -4.47 -17.04
N ASP A 448 -2.51 -5.64 -17.34
CA ASP A 448 -1.86 -6.66 -18.15
C ASP A 448 -2.13 -6.45 -19.65
N GLU A 449 -1.21 -5.76 -20.32
CA GLU A 449 -1.31 -5.42 -21.75
C GLU A 449 -1.34 -6.64 -22.69
N ASN A 450 -0.90 -7.82 -22.23
CA ASN A 450 -0.85 -9.02 -23.06
C ASN A 450 -2.18 -9.77 -23.13
N LEU A 451 -3.19 -9.35 -22.35
CA LEU A 451 -4.53 -9.96 -22.40
C LEU A 451 -5.28 -9.59 -23.68
N ASN A 452 -6.09 -10.52 -24.18
CA ASN A 452 -6.94 -10.25 -25.33
C ASN A 452 -7.99 -9.16 -25.00
N GLU A 453 -8.02 -8.09 -25.79
CA GLU A 453 -8.95 -6.97 -25.62
C GLU A 453 -10.44 -7.40 -25.74
N GLU A 454 -10.76 -8.38 -26.59
CA GLU A 454 -12.12 -8.91 -26.68
C GLU A 454 -12.53 -9.62 -25.38
N PHE A 455 -11.60 -10.39 -24.80
CA PHE A 455 -11.80 -11.01 -23.50
C PHE A 455 -12.01 -9.96 -22.42
N VAL A 456 -11.11 -8.98 -22.31
CA VAL A 456 -11.18 -7.89 -21.33
C VAL A 456 -12.52 -7.16 -21.44
N ASN A 457 -12.93 -6.75 -22.63
CA ASN A 457 -14.19 -6.04 -22.84
C ASN A 457 -15.42 -6.88 -22.47
N ALA A 458 -15.42 -8.18 -22.81
CA ALA A 458 -16.49 -9.10 -22.39
C ALA A 458 -16.57 -9.23 -20.87
N GLN A 459 -15.43 -9.39 -20.20
CA GLN A 459 -15.37 -9.53 -18.74
C GLN A 459 -15.76 -8.24 -18.00
N LEU A 460 -15.37 -7.07 -18.52
CA LEU A 460 -15.79 -5.78 -17.96
C LEU A 460 -17.31 -5.59 -18.07
N ASN A 461 -17.90 -5.91 -19.22
CA ASN A 461 -19.35 -5.80 -19.41
C ASN A 461 -20.14 -6.75 -18.48
N GLU A 462 -19.67 -7.99 -18.31
CA GLU A 462 -20.24 -8.93 -17.34
C GLU A 462 -20.10 -8.38 -15.90
N THR A 463 -18.92 -7.89 -15.54
CA THR A 463 -18.63 -7.34 -14.20
C THR A 463 -19.53 -6.14 -13.89
N ILE A 464 -19.73 -5.22 -14.84
CA ILE A 464 -20.66 -4.08 -14.71
C ILE A 464 -22.06 -4.57 -14.36
N SER A 465 -22.53 -5.62 -15.04
CA SER A 465 -23.86 -6.21 -14.83
C SER A 465 -23.96 -6.85 -13.44
N LEU A 466 -22.97 -7.66 -13.05
CA LEU A 466 -22.94 -8.33 -11.74
C LEU A 466 -22.86 -7.35 -10.57
N ILE A 467 -22.03 -6.31 -10.68
CA ILE A 467 -21.94 -5.24 -9.66
C ILE A 467 -23.26 -4.48 -9.60
N ARG A 468 -23.89 -4.14 -10.73
CA ARG A 468 -25.18 -3.44 -10.76
C ARG A 468 -26.26 -4.22 -10.00
N GLU A 469 -26.35 -5.53 -10.21
CA GLU A 469 -27.30 -6.40 -9.49
C GLU A 469 -27.00 -6.51 -7.99
N SER A 470 -25.72 -6.57 -7.64
CA SER A 470 -25.27 -6.81 -6.25
C SER A 470 -24.97 -5.54 -5.46
N GLY A 471 -24.94 -4.37 -6.10
CA GLY A 471 -24.41 -3.12 -5.56
C GLY A 471 -25.05 -2.66 -4.27
N SER A 472 -26.37 -2.88 -4.15
CA SER A 472 -27.11 -2.62 -2.91
C SER A 472 -26.48 -3.31 -1.70
N LYS A 473 -26.09 -4.58 -1.87
CA LYS A 473 -25.52 -5.40 -0.80
C LYS A 473 -24.07 -5.02 -0.58
N LEU A 474 -23.30 -4.74 -1.64
CA LEU A 474 -21.88 -4.35 -1.55
C LEU A 474 -21.70 -3.11 -0.67
N ILE A 475 -22.44 -2.03 -0.96
CA ILE A 475 -22.39 -0.78 -0.19
C ILE A 475 -22.81 -1.00 1.27
N LYS A 476 -23.94 -1.68 1.51
CA LYS A 476 -24.46 -1.92 2.87
C LYS A 476 -23.50 -2.68 3.79
N THR A 477 -22.57 -3.42 3.21
CA THR A 477 -21.65 -4.28 3.95
C THR A 477 -20.20 -3.84 3.82
N GLY A 478 -19.94 -2.65 3.28
CA GLY A 478 -18.59 -2.09 3.15
C GLY A 478 -17.68 -2.86 2.19
N ARG A 479 -18.22 -3.51 1.16
CA ARG A 479 -17.46 -4.29 0.16
C ARG A 479 -17.17 -3.43 -1.07
N SER A 480 -16.27 -2.46 -0.90
CA SER A 480 -15.95 -1.45 -1.91
C SER A 480 -14.88 -1.89 -2.93
N GLY A 481 -14.09 -2.93 -2.64
CA GLY A 481 -12.98 -3.36 -3.49
C GLY A 481 -13.34 -3.48 -4.97
N PRO A 482 -14.41 -4.22 -5.34
CA PRO A 482 -14.83 -4.36 -6.74
C PRO A 482 -15.23 -3.03 -7.41
N LEU A 483 -15.82 -2.09 -6.66
CA LEU A 483 -16.22 -0.78 -7.18
C LEU A 483 -15.02 0.13 -7.46
N LEU A 484 -14.01 0.08 -6.59
CA LEU A 484 -12.76 0.81 -6.78
C LEU A 484 -11.98 0.23 -7.97
N ALA A 485 -11.75 -1.08 -7.95
CA ALA A 485 -10.97 -1.75 -8.99
C ALA A 485 -11.59 -1.56 -10.38
N ILE A 486 -12.91 -1.70 -10.54
CA ILE A 486 -13.53 -1.48 -11.86
C ILE A 486 -13.37 -0.02 -12.31
N SER A 487 -13.44 0.94 -11.38
CA SER A 487 -13.31 2.36 -11.69
C SER A 487 -11.91 2.71 -12.19
N ASP A 488 -10.88 2.10 -11.62
CA ASP A 488 -9.49 2.29 -12.03
C ASP A 488 -9.19 1.57 -13.35
N VAL A 489 -9.72 0.36 -13.55
CA VAL A 489 -9.51 -0.44 -14.77
C VAL A 489 -10.07 0.26 -16.01
N VAL A 490 -11.26 0.87 -15.92
CA VAL A 490 -11.84 1.61 -17.06
C VAL A 490 -11.08 2.89 -17.39
N VAL A 491 -10.37 3.46 -16.43
CA VAL A 491 -9.46 4.58 -16.66
C VAL A 491 -8.21 4.09 -17.38
N ALA A 492 -7.59 3.00 -16.91
CA ALA A 492 -6.40 2.41 -17.51
C ALA A 492 -6.63 1.96 -18.96
N ARG A 493 -7.74 1.27 -19.24
CA ARG A 493 -8.10 0.79 -20.60
C ARG A 493 -8.81 1.85 -21.46
N ASN A 494 -9.25 2.95 -20.85
CA ASN A 494 -10.01 4.01 -21.52
C ASN A 494 -11.30 3.53 -22.24
N VAL A 495 -12.04 2.59 -21.63
CA VAL A 495 -13.29 2.00 -22.14
C VAL A 495 -14.38 1.97 -21.05
N PHE A 496 -15.66 1.91 -21.41
CA PHE A 496 -16.80 1.73 -20.48
C PHE A 496 -16.97 2.76 -19.33
N LYS A 497 -16.34 3.95 -19.42
CA LYS A 497 -16.37 4.96 -18.34
C LYS A 497 -17.79 5.43 -17.99
N ASP A 498 -18.66 5.61 -18.99
CA ASP A 498 -20.04 6.07 -18.78
C ASP A 498 -20.90 4.98 -18.12
N GLU A 499 -20.75 3.75 -18.58
CA GLU A 499 -21.44 2.57 -18.09
C GLU A 499 -21.07 2.29 -16.63
N VAL A 500 -19.78 2.40 -16.29
CA VAL A 500 -19.29 2.28 -14.92
C VAL A 500 -19.79 3.42 -14.03
N LEU A 501 -19.76 4.67 -14.51
CA LEU A 501 -20.32 5.80 -13.75
C LEU A 501 -21.81 5.60 -13.46
N SER A 502 -22.59 5.20 -14.46
CA SER A 502 -24.01 4.86 -14.33
C SER A 502 -24.24 3.71 -13.34
N MET A 503 -23.37 2.70 -13.37
CA MET A 503 -23.42 1.57 -12.44
C MET A 503 -23.13 2.01 -11.00
N ILE A 504 -22.10 2.84 -10.78
CA ILE A 504 -21.77 3.38 -9.46
C ILE A 504 -22.97 4.17 -8.92
N MET A 505 -23.54 5.08 -9.71
CA MET A 505 -24.71 5.87 -9.31
C MET A 505 -25.89 4.97 -8.91
N HIS A 506 -26.14 3.91 -9.68
CA HIS A 506 -27.15 2.90 -9.35
C HIS A 506 -26.87 2.18 -8.01
N CYS A 507 -25.62 1.80 -7.75
CA CYS A 507 -25.21 1.15 -6.50
C CYS A 507 -25.54 2.04 -5.29
N PHE A 508 -25.29 3.34 -5.38
CA PHE A 508 -25.66 4.31 -4.35
C PHE A 508 -27.15 4.68 -4.36
N GLY A 509 -27.89 4.38 -5.43
CA GLY A 509 -29.29 4.81 -5.59
C GLY A 509 -29.42 6.31 -5.87
N LEU A 510 -28.40 6.87 -6.51
CA LEU A 510 -28.30 8.26 -6.93
C LEU A 510 -28.61 8.38 -8.43
N SER A 511 -29.06 9.55 -8.84
CA SER A 511 -29.22 9.94 -10.23
C SER A 511 -28.52 11.26 -10.50
N THR A 512 -27.69 11.31 -11.54
CA THR A 512 -27.01 12.52 -12.00
C THR A 512 -27.94 13.49 -12.74
N THR A 513 -29.21 13.14 -12.94
CA THR A 513 -30.23 14.02 -13.54
C THR A 513 -31.14 14.67 -12.50
N SER A 514 -31.13 14.19 -11.25
CA SER A 514 -31.96 14.75 -10.19
C SER A 514 -31.28 15.97 -9.56
N THR A 515 -31.90 17.14 -9.68
CA THR A 515 -31.43 18.37 -9.03
C THR A 515 -31.42 18.27 -7.50
N ALA A 516 -32.42 17.60 -6.92
CA ALA A 516 -32.51 17.37 -5.48
C ALA A 516 -31.36 16.51 -4.93
N GLN A 517 -30.90 15.51 -5.69
CA GLN A 517 -29.82 14.64 -5.24
C GLN A 517 -28.43 15.24 -5.50
N ALA A 518 -28.31 16.21 -6.40
CA ALA A 518 -27.03 16.72 -6.88
C ALA A 518 -26.10 17.23 -5.76
N LYS A 519 -26.64 17.86 -4.72
CA LYS A 519 -25.85 18.34 -3.55
C LYS A 519 -25.36 17.23 -2.63
N HIS A 520 -25.96 16.05 -2.70
CA HIS A 520 -25.70 14.95 -1.76
C HIS A 520 -24.92 13.79 -2.37
N ILE A 521 -24.58 13.84 -3.67
CA ILE A 521 -23.80 12.78 -4.33
C ILE A 521 -22.49 12.56 -3.58
N ILE A 522 -21.75 13.62 -3.33
CA ILE A 522 -20.43 13.56 -2.67
C ILE A 522 -20.54 13.05 -1.23
N PRO A 523 -21.39 13.64 -0.35
CA PRO A 523 -21.61 13.10 0.99
C PRO A 523 -22.03 11.62 1.02
N CYS A 524 -22.92 11.18 0.11
CA CYS A 524 -23.35 9.79 0.05
C CYS A 524 -22.19 8.83 -0.27
N ILE A 525 -21.32 9.20 -1.21
CA ILE A 525 -20.18 8.38 -1.63
C ILE A 525 -19.10 8.39 -0.53
N LEU A 526 -18.77 9.55 0.05
CA LEU A 526 -17.80 9.65 1.14
C LEU A 526 -18.19 8.79 2.35
N GLU A 527 -19.45 8.79 2.74
CA GLU A 527 -19.95 7.97 3.84
C GLU A 527 -20.19 6.50 3.46
N MET A 528 -20.00 6.13 2.18
CA MET A 528 -20.31 4.81 1.64
C MET A 528 -21.75 4.35 1.99
N LYS A 529 -22.73 5.27 1.86
CA LYS A 529 -24.15 5.01 2.16
C LYS A 529 -25.01 5.18 0.92
N ARG A 530 -25.95 4.24 0.74
CA ARG A 530 -27.00 4.41 -0.28
C ARG A 530 -27.89 5.61 0.05
N TRP A 531 -28.42 6.29 -0.96
CA TRP A 531 -29.29 7.47 -0.85
C TRP A 531 -30.38 7.35 0.21
N LYS A 532 -31.18 6.26 0.17
CA LYS A 532 -32.25 6.01 1.15
C LYS A 532 -31.74 5.91 2.60
N SER A 533 -30.54 5.36 2.79
CA SER A 533 -29.90 5.23 4.09
C SER A 533 -29.32 6.57 4.53
N TYR A 534 -28.61 7.27 3.64
CA TYR A 534 -28.05 8.59 3.90
C TYR A 534 -29.15 9.57 4.35
N ARG A 535 -30.26 9.66 3.61
CA ARG A 535 -31.42 10.49 3.98
C ARG A 535 -31.99 10.17 5.36
N ARG A 536 -32.00 8.88 5.74
CA ARG A 536 -32.49 8.46 7.06
C ARG A 536 -31.54 8.85 8.19
N PHE A 537 -30.23 8.80 7.97
CA PHE A 537 -29.24 9.18 8.96
C PHE A 537 -29.13 10.70 9.13
N HIS A 538 -29.36 11.46 8.06
CA HIS A 538 -29.32 12.92 8.04
C HIS A 538 -30.72 13.53 8.02
N LYS A 539 -31.70 12.89 8.69
CA LYS A 539 -33.11 13.29 8.65
C LYS A 539 -33.30 14.76 9.02
N GLU A 540 -32.57 15.23 10.04
CA GLU A 540 -32.60 16.62 10.51
C GLU A 540 -32.19 17.62 9.41
N THR A 541 -31.19 17.28 8.59
CA THR A 541 -30.78 18.09 7.44
C THR A 541 -31.90 18.23 6.42
N PHE A 542 -32.63 17.14 6.15
CA PHE A 542 -33.73 17.13 5.18
C PHE A 542 -35.06 17.69 5.72
N GLU A 543 -35.27 17.65 7.04
CA GLU A 543 -36.45 18.23 7.69
C GLU A 543 -36.35 19.75 7.82
N ASN A 544 -35.12 20.27 7.99
CA ASN A 544 -34.89 21.72 7.98
C ASN A 544 -35.04 22.32 6.58
N ASP A 545 -34.56 21.62 5.53
CA ASP A 545 -34.71 22.08 4.14
C ASP A 545 -36.18 22.15 3.66
N GLU A 546 -37.11 21.39 4.28
CA GLU A 546 -38.56 21.44 3.98
C GLU A 546 -39.33 22.46 4.86
N ALA A 547 -38.72 22.98 5.93
CA ALA A 547 -39.37 23.90 6.89
C ALA A 547 -39.06 25.38 6.64
N ASP A 548 -38.09 25.70 5.78
CA ASP A 548 -37.64 27.08 5.53
C ASP A 548 -38.53 27.91 4.58
N GLU A 549 -39.73 27.41 4.18
CA GLU A 549 -40.73 28.19 3.43
C GLU A 549 -41.89 28.75 4.28
N GLU A 550 -42.07 28.37 5.55
CA GLU A 550 -43.12 28.98 6.40
C GLU A 550 -42.65 29.29 7.81
N SER A 551 -42.56 30.59 8.10
CA SER A 551 -42.38 31.18 9.42
C SER A 551 -43.40 30.68 10.45
N SER A 552 -42.92 30.19 11.59
CA SER A 552 -43.13 30.78 12.93
C SER A 552 -42.98 29.71 14.01
N GLY A 553 -42.51 30.14 15.18
CA GLY A 553 -41.81 29.30 16.13
C GLY A 553 -42.66 28.33 16.94
N ASP A 554 -41.98 27.33 17.48
CA ASP A 554 -42.26 26.86 18.83
C ASP A 554 -41.01 26.18 19.41
N GLU A 555 -40.68 26.54 20.64
CA GLU A 555 -39.51 26.06 21.37
C GLU A 555 -39.63 24.56 21.65
N ARG A 556 -38.72 23.75 21.11
CA ARG A 556 -38.54 22.36 21.57
C ARG A 556 -37.09 22.02 21.90
N LYS A 557 -36.87 22.05 23.22
CA LYS A 557 -35.77 21.50 24.03
C LYS A 557 -34.83 20.57 23.28
N THR A 558 -33.63 21.07 23.11
CA THR A 558 -32.42 20.39 22.62
C THR A 558 -32.08 19.16 23.47
N ASN A 559 -32.29 17.95 22.94
CA ASN A 559 -31.53 16.79 23.36
C ASN A 559 -30.20 16.78 22.59
N LYS A 560 -29.28 17.68 22.98
CA LYS A 560 -27.85 17.52 22.66
C LYS A 560 -27.36 16.25 23.35
N LYS A 561 -27.53 15.10 22.71
CA LYS A 561 -26.75 13.91 23.07
C LYS A 561 -25.30 14.24 22.69
N LYS A 562 -24.55 14.69 23.71
CA LYS A 562 -23.09 14.70 23.73
C LYS A 562 -22.59 13.35 23.20
N LYS A 563 -22.13 13.34 21.96
CA LYS A 563 -21.17 12.37 21.44
C LYS A 563 -19.84 13.11 21.30
N LYS A 564 -19.34 13.55 22.45
CA LYS A 564 -17.98 14.03 22.67
C LYS A 564 -17.47 13.07 23.76
N ASP A 565 -16.35 12.40 23.48
CA ASP A 565 -15.73 11.28 24.23
C ASP A 565 -15.96 9.88 23.63
N SER A 566 -15.60 9.72 22.37
CA SER A 566 -14.84 8.56 21.88
C SER A 566 -14.02 9.02 20.68
N GLY A 567 -12.70 8.89 20.73
CA GLY A 567 -11.78 9.47 19.74
C GLY A 567 -12.09 9.08 18.28
N ASP A 568 -12.00 10.07 17.40
CA ASP A 568 -11.52 10.00 16.00
C ASP A 568 -12.16 9.00 15.02
N ASP A 569 -13.46 8.68 15.12
CA ASP A 569 -14.16 8.01 14.01
C ASP A 569 -14.63 9.07 12.98
N ASP A 570 -13.77 9.35 12.01
CA ASP A 570 -14.08 10.13 10.80
C ASP A 570 -15.36 9.58 10.13
N ILE A 571 -16.40 10.41 9.95
CA ILE A 571 -17.67 10.00 9.33
C ILE A 571 -17.45 9.57 7.86
N TYR A 572 -16.41 10.12 7.24
CA TYR A 572 -16.03 9.81 5.87
C TYR A 572 -15.06 8.63 5.81
N THR A 573 -15.22 7.86 4.74
CA THR A 573 -14.48 6.61 4.55
C THR A 573 -13.41 6.77 3.47
N VAL A 574 -12.26 6.12 3.68
CA VAL A 574 -11.17 6.07 2.68
C VAL A 574 -11.65 5.52 1.33
N PRO A 575 -12.43 4.42 1.25
CA PRO A 575 -12.94 3.92 -0.03
C PRO A 575 -13.86 4.92 -0.74
N GLY A 576 -14.65 5.71 0.00
CA GLY A 576 -15.50 6.74 -0.59
C GLY A 576 -14.67 7.85 -1.25
N ALA A 577 -13.61 8.30 -0.57
CA ALA A 577 -12.70 9.30 -1.12
C ALA A 577 -11.94 8.79 -2.35
N GLN A 578 -11.40 7.56 -2.29
CA GLN A 578 -10.71 6.92 -3.41
C GLN A 578 -11.63 6.79 -4.63
N LEU A 579 -12.88 6.36 -4.44
CA LEU A 579 -13.83 6.22 -5.55
C LEU A 579 -14.10 7.55 -6.26
N ILE A 580 -14.20 8.65 -5.50
CA ILE A 580 -14.36 10.00 -6.07
C ILE A 580 -13.11 10.41 -6.86
N GLN A 581 -11.92 10.14 -6.32
CA GLN A 581 -10.66 10.43 -7.01
C GLN A 581 -10.53 9.65 -8.32
N SER A 582 -10.93 8.36 -8.34
CA SER A 582 -10.96 7.56 -9.58
C SER A 582 -11.93 8.15 -10.61
N ILE A 583 -13.12 8.59 -10.18
CA ILE A 583 -14.10 9.24 -11.06
C ILE A 583 -13.57 10.55 -11.65
N TYR A 584 -12.75 11.31 -10.93
CA TYR A 584 -12.12 12.52 -11.50
C TYR A 584 -11.27 12.23 -12.74
N GLN A 585 -10.66 11.03 -12.81
CA GLN A 585 -9.84 10.62 -13.95
C GLN A 585 -10.66 10.24 -15.19
N TYR A 586 -12.01 10.25 -15.12
CA TYR A 586 -12.85 9.91 -16.28
C TYR A 586 -12.80 10.99 -17.36
N GLY A 587 -12.47 12.23 -16.97
CA GLY A 587 -12.43 13.39 -17.85
C GLY A 587 -13.81 13.96 -18.15
N SER A 588 -13.81 15.14 -18.78
CA SER A 588 -15.03 15.82 -19.24
C SER A 588 -15.66 15.05 -20.42
N PRO A 589 -17.00 14.90 -20.50
CA PRO A 589 -18.03 15.49 -19.62
C PRO A 589 -18.47 14.58 -18.46
N LEU A 590 -17.86 13.41 -18.29
CA LEU A 590 -18.33 12.40 -17.32
C LEU A 590 -18.06 12.81 -15.86
N ASN A 591 -16.92 13.45 -15.60
CA ASN A 591 -16.56 13.93 -14.26
C ASN A 591 -17.24 15.27 -13.88
N ASP A 592 -17.77 16.02 -14.85
CA ASP A 592 -18.28 17.39 -14.65
C ASP A 592 -19.31 17.49 -13.54
N LYS A 593 -20.34 16.62 -13.58
CA LYS A 593 -21.43 16.64 -12.60
C LYS A 593 -20.98 16.32 -11.18
N ILE A 594 -19.94 15.49 -11.05
CA ILE A 594 -19.38 15.08 -9.76
C ILE A 594 -18.54 16.23 -9.18
N ILE A 595 -17.77 16.89 -10.03
CA ILE A 595 -16.99 18.08 -9.65
C ILE A 595 -17.92 19.24 -9.27
N GLU A 596 -19.00 19.46 -10.03
CA GLU A 596 -20.03 20.44 -9.70
C GLU A 596 -20.71 20.13 -8.37
N SER A 597 -20.97 18.86 -8.06
CA SER A 597 -21.50 18.45 -6.75
C SER A 597 -20.59 18.90 -5.61
N VAL A 598 -19.27 18.71 -5.72
CA VAL A 598 -18.30 19.20 -4.70
C VAL A 598 -18.33 20.71 -4.58
N ILE A 599 -18.27 21.43 -5.71
CA ILE A 599 -18.21 22.90 -5.71
C ILE A 599 -19.48 23.53 -5.15
N ASN A 600 -20.63 22.86 -5.32
CA ASN A 600 -21.91 23.33 -4.85
C ASN A 600 -22.19 23.02 -3.36
N LEU A 601 -21.34 22.23 -2.68
CA LEU A 601 -21.45 22.00 -1.23
C LEU A 601 -21.28 23.29 -0.43
N ASP A 602 -22.02 23.46 0.65
CA ASP A 602 -21.86 24.64 1.51
C ASP A 602 -20.45 24.75 2.10
N THR A 603 -20.02 25.97 2.38
CA THR A 603 -18.64 26.24 2.82
C THR A 603 -18.30 25.48 4.10
N ASP A 604 -19.25 25.37 5.05
CA ASP A 604 -19.06 24.61 6.29
C ASP A 604 -18.80 23.12 6.01
N LYS A 605 -19.50 22.52 5.05
CA LYS A 605 -19.25 21.14 4.63
C LYS A 605 -17.93 20.97 3.89
N LEU A 606 -17.52 21.95 3.10
CA LEU A 606 -16.19 21.94 2.49
C LEU A 606 -15.09 21.99 3.55
N LEU A 607 -15.26 22.78 4.61
CA LEU A 607 -14.32 22.84 5.73
C LEU A 607 -14.27 21.51 6.50
N GLU A 608 -15.42 20.87 6.74
CA GLU A 608 -15.49 19.52 7.34
C GLU A 608 -14.71 18.50 6.50
N ILE A 609 -14.87 18.52 5.18
CA ILE A 609 -14.13 17.66 4.24
C ILE A 609 -12.63 17.95 4.28
N CYS A 610 -12.22 19.22 4.28
CA CYS A 610 -10.80 19.60 4.34
C CYS A 610 -10.14 19.16 5.66
N GLY A 611 -10.90 19.13 6.75
CA GLY A 611 -10.44 18.68 8.06
C GLY A 611 -10.34 17.17 8.24
N SER A 612 -11.03 16.41 7.40
CA SER A 612 -11.12 14.95 7.49
C SER A 612 -9.86 14.27 6.95
N SER A 613 -9.36 13.29 7.69
CA SER A 613 -8.22 12.47 7.30
C SER A 613 -8.48 11.68 6.01
N SER A 614 -9.72 11.22 5.82
CA SER A 614 -10.12 10.44 4.66
C SER A 614 -10.55 11.33 3.49
N ALA A 615 -11.44 12.30 3.73
CA ALA A 615 -12.11 13.05 2.68
C ALA A 615 -11.29 14.21 2.10
N SER A 616 -10.33 14.77 2.84
CA SER A 616 -9.46 15.86 2.35
C SER A 616 -8.80 15.56 1.01
N ARG A 617 -8.50 14.28 0.76
CA ARG A 617 -7.88 13.78 -0.48
C ARG A 617 -8.69 14.07 -1.74
N ILE A 618 -10.01 14.24 -1.64
CA ILE A 618 -10.83 14.63 -2.80
C ILE A 618 -10.52 16.07 -3.23
N ILE A 619 -10.17 16.94 -2.28
CA ILE A 619 -9.79 18.33 -2.59
C ILE A 619 -8.43 18.36 -3.26
N ASP A 620 -7.47 17.58 -2.75
CA ASP A 620 -6.16 17.40 -3.37
C ASP A 620 -6.31 16.89 -4.81
N GLY A 621 -7.08 15.81 -4.99
CA GLY A 621 -7.35 15.22 -6.32
C GLY A 621 -8.02 16.20 -7.28
N LEU A 622 -8.93 17.06 -6.79
CA LEU A 622 -9.59 18.07 -7.60
C LEU A 622 -8.61 19.14 -8.12
N ILE A 623 -7.70 19.57 -7.24
CA ILE A 623 -6.76 20.66 -7.52
C ILE A 623 -5.57 20.17 -8.34
N GLU A 624 -5.08 18.96 -8.09
CA GLU A 624 -3.91 18.38 -8.76
C GLU A 624 -4.24 17.78 -10.13
N SER A 625 -5.38 17.12 -10.31
CA SER A 625 -5.67 16.36 -11.54
C SER A 625 -5.72 17.23 -12.81
N ASP A 626 -4.99 16.81 -13.85
CA ASP A 626 -5.00 17.46 -15.17
C ASP A 626 -6.29 17.20 -15.96
N ASN A 627 -7.03 16.14 -15.60
CA ASN A 627 -8.32 15.79 -16.20
C ASN A 627 -9.47 16.72 -15.77
N ILE A 628 -9.19 17.67 -14.88
CA ILE A 628 -10.15 18.64 -14.35
C ILE A 628 -9.90 20.02 -14.94
N ALA A 629 -10.92 20.56 -15.60
CA ALA A 629 -10.86 21.89 -16.19
C ALA A 629 -10.55 22.97 -15.14
N PHE A 630 -9.66 23.91 -15.51
CA PHE A 630 -9.25 25.03 -14.65
C PHE A 630 -10.42 25.82 -14.06
N LYS A 631 -11.55 25.92 -14.78
CA LYS A 631 -12.77 26.60 -14.32
C LYS A 631 -13.26 26.09 -12.96
N TYR A 632 -13.15 24.79 -12.71
CA TYR A 632 -13.60 24.16 -11.46
C TYR A 632 -12.62 24.41 -10.32
N LYS A 633 -11.31 24.27 -10.59
CA LYS A 633 -10.24 24.62 -9.65
C LYS A 633 -10.36 26.09 -9.20
N HIS A 634 -10.63 26.99 -10.15
CA HIS A 634 -10.86 28.40 -9.89
C HIS A 634 -12.11 28.64 -9.01
N LYS A 635 -13.24 27.97 -9.31
CA LYS A 635 -14.48 28.10 -8.50
C LYS A 635 -14.28 27.62 -7.06
N LEU A 636 -13.61 26.49 -6.86
CA LEU A 636 -13.33 25.97 -5.53
C LEU A 636 -12.46 26.93 -4.72
N ARG A 637 -11.35 27.40 -5.31
CA ARG A 637 -10.45 28.37 -4.66
C ARG A 637 -11.18 29.63 -4.23
N LEU A 638 -12.04 30.17 -5.08
CA LEU A 638 -12.82 31.38 -4.79
C LEU A 638 -13.81 31.16 -3.64
N LYS A 639 -14.43 29.97 -3.55
CA LYS A 639 -15.39 29.63 -2.50
C LYS A 639 -14.75 29.52 -1.11
N LEU A 640 -13.48 29.13 -1.05
CA LEU A 640 -12.72 29.01 0.20
C LEU A 640 -12.10 30.34 0.67
N VAL A 641 -12.10 31.40 -0.16
CA VAL A 641 -11.64 32.73 0.26
C VAL A 641 -12.47 33.21 1.45
N GLY A 642 -11.80 33.75 2.47
CA GLY A 642 -12.41 34.11 3.75
C GLY A 642 -12.28 33.03 4.82
N ASN A 643 -12.06 31.76 4.44
CA ASN A 643 -12.06 30.62 5.37
C ASN A 643 -10.70 29.90 5.47
N TYR A 644 -9.66 30.39 4.78
CA TYR A 644 -8.33 29.79 4.82
C TYR A 644 -7.71 29.79 6.24
N HIS A 645 -8.06 30.75 7.08
CA HIS A 645 -7.58 30.79 8.47
C HIS A 645 -8.11 29.60 9.29
N LEU A 646 -9.38 29.21 9.07
CA LEU A 646 -9.98 28.02 9.69
C LEU A 646 -9.30 26.76 9.18
N MET A 647 -9.09 26.63 7.87
CA MET A 647 -8.41 25.46 7.29
C MET A 647 -6.97 25.33 7.81
N ALA A 648 -6.23 26.44 7.87
CA ALA A 648 -4.84 26.48 8.31
C ALA A 648 -4.66 26.03 9.76
N ASP A 649 -5.67 26.23 10.60
CA ASP A 649 -5.65 25.83 12.01
C ASP A 649 -5.99 24.34 12.22
N MET A 650 -6.45 23.63 11.19
CA MET A 650 -6.78 22.20 11.27
C MET A 650 -5.55 21.31 11.08
N ARG A 651 -5.52 20.17 11.78
CA ARG A 651 -4.47 19.13 11.65
C ARG A 651 -4.26 18.68 10.20
N VAL A 652 -5.35 18.37 9.50
CA VAL A 652 -5.32 17.90 8.10
C VAL A 652 -5.53 19.07 7.12
N GLY A 653 -6.48 19.96 7.43
CA GLY A 653 -6.82 21.10 6.58
C GLY A 653 -5.67 22.06 6.30
N SER A 654 -4.68 22.16 7.20
CA SER A 654 -3.48 22.96 6.98
C SER A 654 -2.68 22.49 5.76
N ARG A 655 -2.56 21.17 5.58
CA ARG A 655 -1.90 20.57 4.41
C ARG A 655 -2.67 20.80 3.13
N VAL A 656 -4.00 20.69 3.20
CA VAL A 656 -4.88 21.02 2.06
C VAL A 656 -4.68 22.48 1.68
N ALA A 657 -4.79 23.43 2.63
CA ALA A 657 -4.63 24.86 2.40
C ALA A 657 -3.26 25.20 1.78
N GLU A 658 -2.19 24.58 2.28
CA GLU A 658 -0.86 24.71 1.70
C GLU A 658 -0.80 24.21 0.25
N LYS A 659 -1.42 23.07 -0.05
CA LYS A 659 -1.50 22.53 -1.41
C LYS A 659 -2.26 23.46 -2.35
N ILE A 660 -3.38 24.04 -1.88
CA ILE A 660 -4.13 25.04 -2.63
C ILE A 660 -3.24 26.23 -2.95
N TYR A 661 -2.49 26.74 -1.96
CA TYR A 661 -1.59 27.89 -2.15
C TYR A 661 -0.46 27.59 -3.15
N GLU A 662 0.18 26.42 -3.03
CA GLU A 662 1.24 25.99 -3.95
C GLU A 662 0.79 25.95 -5.40
N THR A 663 -0.38 25.37 -5.65
CA THR A 663 -0.97 25.18 -6.99
C THR A 663 -1.73 26.41 -7.51
N SER A 664 -1.77 27.50 -6.74
CA SER A 664 -2.46 28.74 -7.11
C SER A 664 -1.57 29.68 -7.93
N ASP A 665 -2.21 30.43 -8.82
CA ASP A 665 -1.58 31.54 -9.53
C ASP A 665 -1.42 32.77 -8.62
N GLY A 666 -0.72 33.80 -9.11
CA GLY A 666 -0.43 35.00 -8.32
C GLY A 666 -1.69 35.72 -7.82
N TYR A 667 -2.76 35.70 -8.63
CA TYR A 667 -4.04 36.29 -8.26
C TYR A 667 -4.67 35.58 -7.06
N PHE A 668 -4.71 34.24 -7.05
CA PHE A 668 -5.24 33.50 -5.91
C PHE A 668 -4.33 33.56 -4.69
N ARG A 669 -3.01 33.50 -4.86
CA ARG A 669 -2.08 33.66 -3.74
C ARG A 669 -2.27 35.00 -3.03
N GLU A 670 -2.48 36.08 -3.79
CA GLU A 670 -2.79 37.40 -3.23
C GLU A 670 -4.14 37.42 -2.49
N LYS A 671 -5.17 36.76 -3.02
CA LYS A 671 -6.46 36.64 -2.33
C LYS A 671 -6.37 35.81 -1.04
N ILE A 672 -5.58 34.74 -1.04
CA ILE A 672 -5.32 33.91 0.13
C ILE A 672 -4.58 34.75 1.18
N ALA A 673 -3.54 35.49 0.80
CA ALA A 673 -2.81 36.38 1.70
C ALA A 673 -3.71 37.44 2.34
N ASN A 674 -4.55 38.11 1.53
CA ASN A 674 -5.55 39.07 2.03
C ASN A 674 -6.56 38.42 3.00
N SER A 675 -6.93 37.16 2.79
CA SER A 675 -7.83 36.42 3.70
C SER A 675 -7.17 36.01 5.02
N LEU A 676 -5.84 35.99 5.09
CA LEU A 676 -5.09 35.50 6.25
C LEU A 676 -4.50 36.64 7.11
N ILE A 677 -4.26 37.82 6.52
CA ILE A 677 -3.58 38.94 7.19
C ILE A 677 -4.32 39.45 8.43
N GLU A 678 -5.65 39.40 8.45
CA GLU A 678 -6.47 39.78 9.60
C GLU A 678 -6.38 38.77 10.76
N HIS A 679 -5.90 37.56 10.47
CA HIS A 679 -5.78 36.44 11.42
C HIS A 679 -4.31 36.05 11.68
N GLU A 680 -3.34 36.92 11.38
CA GLU A 680 -1.90 36.60 11.52
C GLU A 680 -1.53 36.17 12.95
N ASP A 681 -2.00 36.92 13.95
CA ASP A 681 -1.71 36.65 15.37
C ASP A 681 -2.34 35.32 15.84
N TYR A 682 -3.56 35.03 15.36
CA TYR A 682 -4.24 33.76 15.61
C TYR A 682 -3.45 32.57 15.04
N LEU A 683 -3.00 32.68 13.79
CA LEU A 683 -2.26 31.64 13.10
C LEU A 683 -0.85 31.44 13.67
N ALA A 684 -0.23 32.49 14.20
CA ALA A 684 1.07 32.39 14.87
C ALA A 684 0.99 31.53 16.15
N GLY A 685 -0.13 31.60 16.87
CA GLY A 685 -0.41 30.77 18.06
C GLY A 685 -0.87 29.34 17.73
N SER A 686 -1.30 29.07 16.49
CA SER A 686 -1.77 27.76 16.06
C SER A 686 -0.62 26.75 15.90
N PRO A 687 -0.77 25.49 16.35
CA PRO A 687 0.23 24.46 16.13
C PRO A 687 0.45 24.15 14.63
N TYR A 688 -0.57 24.36 13.79
CA TYR A 688 -0.54 24.07 12.35
C TYR A 688 -0.54 25.35 11.49
N GLY A 689 -1.31 26.38 11.89
CA GLY A 689 -1.49 27.60 11.11
C GLY A 689 -0.21 28.40 10.86
N LYS A 690 0.77 28.26 11.76
CA LYS A 690 2.09 28.91 11.65
C LYS A 690 2.83 28.51 10.36
N TYR A 691 2.64 27.29 9.85
CA TYR A 691 3.32 26.82 8.64
C TYR A 691 2.81 27.53 7.40
N LEU A 692 1.48 27.62 7.23
CA LEU A 692 0.89 28.37 6.13
C LEU A 692 1.23 29.87 6.23
N SER A 693 1.16 30.47 7.43
CA SER A 693 1.52 31.88 7.64
C SER A 693 2.96 32.19 7.19
N ARG A 694 3.93 31.32 7.55
CA ARG A 694 5.33 31.43 7.11
C ARG A 694 5.49 31.23 5.60
N LYS A 695 4.74 30.29 5.02
CA LYS A 695 4.79 29.97 3.59
C LYS A 695 4.26 31.10 2.72
N VAL A 696 3.16 31.72 3.15
CA VAL A 696 2.61 32.92 2.50
C VAL A 696 3.49 34.14 2.77
N ASP A 697 4.24 34.15 3.87
CA ASP A 697 5.06 35.29 4.31
C ASP A 697 4.20 36.54 4.53
N LEU A 698 3.21 36.41 5.44
CA LEU A 698 2.28 37.49 5.78
C LEU A 698 3.01 38.76 6.27
N SER A 699 4.17 38.57 6.90
CA SER A 699 5.03 39.67 7.38
C SER A 699 5.56 40.52 6.22
N LEU A 700 6.04 39.89 5.13
CA LEU A 700 6.49 40.57 3.94
C LEU A 700 5.31 41.17 3.18
N PHE A 701 4.19 40.44 3.09
CA PHE A 701 2.96 40.92 2.45
C PHE A 701 2.45 42.22 3.09
N ARG A 702 2.44 42.32 4.42
CA ARG A 702 1.99 43.50 5.18
C ARG A 702 2.94 44.70 5.03
N ARG A 703 4.26 44.46 5.09
CA ARG A 703 5.27 45.52 5.15
C ARG A 703 5.69 46.03 3.77
N ARG A 704 5.88 45.12 2.82
CA ARG A 704 6.45 45.36 1.48
C ARG A 704 5.75 44.49 0.45
N TYR A 705 4.55 44.91 0.05
CA TYR A 705 3.73 44.20 -0.92
C TYR A 705 4.43 43.99 -2.27
N ASP A 706 5.20 44.97 -2.77
CA ASP A 706 5.91 44.85 -4.06
C ASP A 706 6.99 43.75 -4.03
N ASP A 707 7.79 43.69 -2.94
CA ASP A 707 8.79 42.65 -2.74
C ASP A 707 8.14 41.26 -2.61
N TRP A 708 7.01 41.18 -1.88
CA TRP A 708 6.23 39.96 -1.78
C TRP A 708 5.73 39.47 -3.14
N LYS A 709 5.24 40.41 -3.97
CA LYS A 709 4.74 40.12 -5.31
C LYS A 709 5.84 39.62 -6.24
N GLU A 710 7.04 40.20 -6.17
CA GLU A 710 8.20 39.74 -6.92
C GLU A 710 8.64 38.33 -6.48
N LYS A 711 8.78 38.10 -5.17
CA LYS A 711 9.09 36.77 -4.59
C LYS A 711 8.08 35.73 -5.06
N THR A 712 6.79 36.03 -4.93
CA THR A 712 5.71 35.13 -5.33
C THR A 712 5.72 34.86 -6.84
N ALA A 713 6.00 35.86 -7.67
CA ALA A 713 6.11 35.68 -9.12
C ALA A 713 7.30 34.77 -9.50
N GLN A 714 8.43 34.88 -8.79
CA GLN A 714 9.58 33.99 -8.96
C GLN A 714 9.24 32.54 -8.56
N GLU A 715 8.56 32.35 -7.42
CA GLU A 715 8.11 31.01 -6.98
C GLU A 715 7.17 30.35 -7.99
N ILE A 716 6.18 31.09 -8.51
CA ILE A 716 5.24 30.59 -9.53
C ILE A 716 5.97 30.21 -10.82
N LYS A 717 6.99 31.00 -11.20
CA LYS A 717 7.83 30.71 -12.37
C LYS A 717 8.64 29.43 -12.17
N ASN A 718 9.24 29.26 -11.00
CA ASN A 718 10.01 28.07 -10.64
C ASN A 718 9.12 26.82 -10.57
N ALA A 719 7.87 26.97 -10.11
CA ALA A 719 6.87 25.89 -10.08
C ALA A 719 6.23 25.57 -11.44
N GLY A 720 6.58 26.29 -12.53
CA GLY A 720 6.06 26.02 -13.86
C GLY A 720 4.58 26.39 -14.10
N LEU A 721 3.93 27.06 -13.14
CA LEU A 721 2.48 27.34 -13.16
C LEU A 721 2.07 28.40 -14.19
N ASN A 722 3.02 29.13 -14.77
CA ASN A 722 2.75 30.15 -15.79
C ASN A 722 2.25 29.58 -17.14
N LYS A 723 2.44 28.28 -17.40
CA LYS A 723 2.04 27.64 -18.68
C LYS A 723 0.57 27.26 -18.75
N ILE A 724 -0.12 27.13 -17.61
CA ILE A 724 -1.50 26.62 -17.52
C ILE A 724 -2.54 27.69 -17.90
N ASN A 725 -2.16 28.98 -17.85
CA ASN A 725 -3.06 30.11 -18.09
C ASN A 725 -3.14 30.58 -19.56
N ASN A 726 -2.39 29.98 -20.48
CA ASN A 726 -2.53 30.23 -21.92
C ASN A 726 -3.58 29.31 -22.54
N ILE A 727 -4.82 29.42 -22.07
CA ILE A 727 -5.97 29.06 -22.92
C ILE A 727 -5.89 30.00 -24.11
N LYS A 728 -5.66 29.46 -25.32
CA LYS A 728 -5.84 30.19 -26.57
C LYS A 728 -7.18 30.92 -26.45
N LYS A 729 -7.15 32.26 -26.35
CA LYS A 729 -8.37 33.08 -26.31
C LYS A 729 -9.23 32.62 -27.47
N ALA A 730 -10.41 32.07 -27.18
CA ALA A 730 -11.40 31.80 -28.20
C ALA A 730 -11.60 33.09 -29.02
N PRO A 731 -11.74 33.00 -30.35
CA PRO A 731 -11.94 34.18 -31.18
C PRO A 731 -13.19 34.93 -30.69
N ARG A 732 -13.02 36.20 -30.35
CA ARG A 732 -14.13 37.06 -29.94
C ARG A 732 -15.01 37.30 -31.17
N VAL A 733 -16.23 36.79 -31.13
CA VAL A 733 -17.27 37.16 -32.09
C VAL A 733 -17.78 38.54 -31.71
N PHE A 734 -17.56 39.53 -32.56
CA PHE A 734 -18.23 40.82 -32.52
C PHE A 734 -19.05 40.95 -33.81
N ASN A 735 -20.35 41.20 -33.70
CA ASN A 735 -21.29 41.31 -34.83
C ASN A 735 -21.28 40.15 -35.83
N GLY A 736 -21.35 38.91 -35.34
CA GLY A 736 -21.79 37.77 -36.15
C GLY A 736 -20.90 37.34 -37.31
N LYS A 737 -19.62 37.76 -37.37
CA LYS A 737 -18.64 37.24 -38.35
C LYS A 737 -17.43 36.62 -37.66
N LEU A 738 -17.11 35.37 -38.01
CA LEU A 738 -15.88 34.69 -37.66
C LEU A 738 -14.75 35.24 -38.54
N ALA A 739 -13.69 35.81 -37.94
CA ALA A 739 -12.46 36.12 -38.67
C ALA A 739 -11.62 34.84 -38.75
N ASN A 740 -11.61 34.20 -39.92
CA ASN A 740 -10.66 33.15 -40.28
C ASN A 740 -9.65 33.76 -41.25
N GLU A 741 -8.40 33.90 -40.84
CA GLU A 741 -7.29 34.14 -41.76
C GLU A 741 -6.27 33.03 -41.56
N MET A 742 -6.35 32.03 -42.44
CA MET A 742 -5.30 31.06 -42.68
C MET A 742 -4.26 31.72 -43.59
N LEU A 743 -3.01 31.79 -43.13
CA LEU A 743 -1.85 31.91 -44.01
C LEU A 743 -1.15 30.55 -44.03
N SER A 744 -0.94 30.05 -45.24
CA SER A 744 -0.41 28.73 -45.54
C SER A 744 0.91 28.85 -46.32
N ILE A 745 1.71 27.78 -46.21
CA ILE A 745 2.68 27.25 -47.19
C ILE A 745 4.12 27.82 -47.18
N ASN A 746 5.08 26.98 -46.75
CA ASN A 746 5.98 26.28 -47.68
C ASN A 746 6.81 25.16 -47.00
N GLN A 747 6.67 23.94 -47.54
CA GLN A 747 7.52 22.77 -47.35
C GLN A 747 8.33 22.53 -48.64
N SER A 748 9.57 22.05 -48.53
CA SER A 748 10.20 21.04 -49.40
C SER A 748 11.64 20.77 -48.89
N GLU A 749 11.92 19.58 -48.36
CA GLU A 749 12.38 18.36 -49.05
C GLU A 749 13.89 18.32 -49.40
N ASP A 750 14.62 17.55 -48.58
CA ASP A 750 15.29 16.29 -48.96
C ASP A 750 16.64 16.30 -49.72
N LYS A 751 17.71 15.78 -49.06
CA LYS A 751 18.44 14.53 -49.43
C LYS A 751 19.87 14.40 -48.82
N ARG A 752 20.07 13.23 -48.18
CA ARG A 752 21.20 12.28 -48.22
C ARG A 752 22.64 12.83 -48.27
N GLY A 753 23.43 12.53 -47.23
CA GLY A 753 24.83 12.93 -47.11
C GLY A 753 25.88 11.94 -47.60
N SER A 754 27.17 12.28 -47.41
CA SER A 754 28.22 11.36 -46.95
C SER A 754 29.53 12.11 -46.62
N LYS A 755 30.15 11.70 -45.51
CA LYS A 755 31.60 11.57 -45.21
C LYS A 755 32.52 12.81 -45.04
N SER A 756 33.03 12.86 -43.81
CA SER A 756 34.44 12.92 -43.39
C SER A 756 34.97 14.24 -42.84
N SER A 757 35.27 14.21 -41.54
CA SER A 757 36.23 15.08 -40.87
C SER A 757 37.63 14.45 -40.95
N LYS A 758 38.55 15.08 -41.67
CA LYS A 758 40.00 14.96 -41.40
C LYS A 758 40.64 16.35 -41.50
N LYS A 759 41.39 16.67 -40.45
CA LYS A 759 41.96 17.95 -40.02
C LYS A 759 43.30 18.22 -40.72
N ARG A 760 43.54 19.47 -41.19
CA ARG A 760 44.85 20.20 -41.27
C ARG A 760 44.65 21.53 -42.04
N LYS A 761 44.77 22.71 -41.40
CA LYS A 761 45.94 23.56 -41.05
C LYS A 761 46.73 24.14 -42.25
N ASN A 762 46.77 25.49 -42.31
CA ASN A 762 47.61 26.42 -43.09
C ASN A 762 47.44 26.32 -44.63
N ALA A 763 47.49 27.38 -45.45
CA ALA A 763 48.08 28.71 -45.35
C ALA A 763 47.40 29.68 -46.37
N SER A 764 47.92 30.91 -46.40
CA SER A 764 47.97 31.89 -47.51
C SER A 764 46.71 32.68 -47.88
N ASN A 765 46.88 34.02 -47.78
CA ASN A 765 46.59 35.07 -48.77
C ASN A 765 45.26 34.96 -49.54
N GLU A 766 44.47 36.00 -49.70
CA GLU A 766 44.71 37.44 -49.64
C GLU A 766 43.33 38.08 -49.84
N ASP A 767 43.13 39.29 -49.30
CA ASP A 767 42.44 40.43 -49.94
C ASP A 767 40.97 40.25 -50.42
N THR A 768 40.04 41.16 -50.20
CA THR A 768 40.12 42.59 -49.87
C THR A 768 38.70 43.10 -49.52
N THR A 769 38.62 43.93 -48.46
CA THR A 769 37.93 45.25 -48.33
C THR A 769 36.96 45.69 -49.44
N SER A 770 35.86 46.44 -49.21
CA SER A 770 35.50 47.50 -48.23
C SER A 770 34.00 47.85 -48.45
N GLY A 771 33.20 48.16 -47.44
CA GLY A 771 32.89 49.52 -46.91
C GLY A 771 31.37 49.73 -46.98
N GLU A 772 30.61 49.62 -45.89
CA GLU A 772 30.25 50.65 -44.89
C GLU A 772 29.36 51.80 -45.41
N THR A 773 28.11 51.83 -44.92
CA THR A 773 27.35 53.05 -44.63
C THR A 773 26.59 52.88 -43.30
N GLU A 774 26.81 53.84 -42.40
CA GLU A 774 26.21 53.97 -41.06
C GLU A 774 24.72 54.36 -41.12
N ASP A 775 23.93 53.94 -40.11
CA ASP A 775 22.95 54.83 -39.47
C ASP A 775 22.62 54.36 -38.03
N LYS A 776 22.65 55.31 -37.09
CA LYS A 776 22.81 55.12 -35.63
C LYS A 776 21.50 54.93 -34.86
N ALA A 777 21.59 54.15 -33.78
CA ALA A 777 20.51 53.81 -32.85
C ALA A 777 20.34 54.83 -31.69
N ASP A 778 19.08 55.11 -31.33
CA ASP A 778 18.64 55.99 -30.23
C ASP A 778 18.74 55.28 -28.86
N THR A 779 19.60 55.78 -27.98
CA THR A 779 19.97 55.22 -26.66
C THR A 779 19.28 55.90 -25.46
N ARG A 780 18.02 56.34 -25.62
CA ARG A 780 17.26 56.97 -24.52
C ARG A 780 16.59 55.96 -23.59
N THR A 781 16.65 56.24 -22.29
CA THR A 781 16.18 55.32 -21.24
C THR A 781 14.66 55.29 -21.13
N ARG A 782 14.11 54.19 -20.60
CA ARG A 782 12.67 53.94 -20.51
C ARG A 782 11.94 54.92 -19.58
N GLN A 783 12.68 55.60 -18.70
CA GLN A 783 12.19 56.59 -17.74
C GLN A 783 11.93 57.93 -18.45
N GLU A 784 12.85 58.36 -19.33
CA GLU A 784 12.71 59.57 -20.15
C GLU A 784 11.52 59.48 -21.12
N LYS A 785 11.30 58.30 -21.73
CA LYS A 785 10.13 58.06 -22.60
C LYS A 785 8.78 58.02 -21.85
N ARG A 786 8.81 57.86 -20.51
CA ARG A 786 7.62 57.89 -19.64
C ARG A 786 7.30 59.30 -19.14
N GLU A 787 8.31 60.13 -18.88
CA GLU A 787 8.16 61.56 -18.53
C GLU A 787 7.49 62.33 -19.69
N GLU A 788 7.96 62.11 -20.92
CA GLU A 788 7.44 62.78 -22.13
C GLU A 788 5.96 62.40 -22.40
N LYS A 789 5.58 61.15 -22.12
CA LYS A 789 4.19 60.68 -22.22
C LYS A 789 3.29 61.23 -21.11
N ARG A 790 3.84 61.57 -19.95
CA ARG A 790 3.11 62.23 -18.85
C ARG A 790 2.87 63.70 -19.13
N GLN A 791 3.86 64.40 -19.70
CA GLN A 791 3.74 65.81 -20.10
C GLN A 791 2.70 65.99 -21.21
N ARG A 792 2.69 65.12 -22.23
CA ARG A 792 1.66 65.13 -23.30
C ARG A 792 0.23 64.80 -22.84
N LYS A 793 0.05 64.33 -21.59
CA LYS A 793 -1.26 63.97 -21.02
C LYS A 793 -1.86 65.08 -20.14
N TYR A 794 -1.07 66.10 -19.78
CA TYR A 794 -1.55 67.28 -19.03
C TYR A 794 -1.84 68.49 -19.93
N GLU A 795 -1.45 68.45 -21.21
CA GLU A 795 -1.78 69.48 -22.22
C GLU A 795 -3.02 69.12 -23.07
N LYS A 796 -3.91 68.26 -22.57
CA LYS A 796 -5.19 67.92 -23.21
C LYS A 796 -6.37 67.99 -22.28
#